data_AF-A0A286U2S8-F1
#
_entry.id   AF-A0A286U2S8-F1
#
_cell.length_a   1.000
_cell.length_b   1.000
_cell.length_c   1.000
_cell.angle_alpha   90.00
_cell.angle_beta   90.00
_cell.angle_gamma   90.00
#
_symmetry.space_group_name_H-M   'P 1'
#
loop_
_entity.id
_entity.type
_entity.pdbx_description
1 polymer ?
#
loop_
_entity_poly.entity_id
_entity_poly.type
_entity_poly.pdbx_seq_one_letter_code
_entity_poly.pdbx_strand_id
1 'polypeptide(L)'
;MKKEEEKSYSFLFILASLILLGSFIWVILDEVYEGRPWKQLQMNYFSLLMDRINDEIKEETEKFNSPEVQTKFQAVKDKLEKANENFKQSGDQEEYFKLKAEIQNISQKQLTPLQHQLTDLRNRVLEEEYLYTKYQSEGLREKRDKLKGDTSELVSKIHKVKNILAGKQKSLMSLTTEIEKYEKELTSYTSPLNKLQDKLKTSEKKRPSIQVSQLNIEELGRVDRCISCHVNIEGPENVVNEQPFKIHPGNYIFLKNHPARRFGCTICHEGQGRATTSMEEGHGNVKYWPNPMHKGRLVQSSCIMCHKNVKGLPGASLIEAGLRLFSEERGCTGCHDVEGITTIKIGPPLTFVGEKASYKWIMTWLKDPQGYYEKARMPNFKLSDKEVENIADFLVSLSRNKKDLKVTANPDVEEEVYQRGRSLYNRSRCVICHPTEGKGGAVKYVYAADHAKIANKLSSDWLSKWITNPKAYYQGTKMPHFRFSDNEVEDLVAFMSAEFIDWDAFEVEEESKGDKVVSIEEIDPASVETGRTLVKKYGCFGCHEIKGFEKENKIGADLTLFGSKTVEFLDFGIVQDMERSWTNWTVAKLKDPRQFREGIKMPEYSLTDQDLEALVCLLASFKENSIPIEYSAKSTSEEYKPQGKFGTLVRNLNCLVCHRIKGNGGDFAPELTYEGSRVTREWLVDFLKSPDIVRPLLKQMPKFNLTDQEVEVIADYIKIALVDDKIAAKSDMSMPSLVQEVEKGKEIYYEKGCQACHQIGLEGGAVGPNLSVVGDRLTPDYLYMHLKDPQRWGSSKVAPDYGLEDKEVFLLTRFLLNLRTKKVGFLR
;
A
#
# COMPACT_ATOMS: atom_id res chain seq x y z
N MET A 1 -64.68 14.03 -61.47
CA MET A 1 -63.29 13.71 -61.06
C MET A 1 -62.39 13.92 -62.28
N LYS A 2 -61.35 14.75 -62.18
CA LYS A 2 -60.37 14.89 -63.27
C LYS A 2 -59.67 13.55 -63.53
N LYS A 3 -59.36 13.25 -64.79
CA LYS A 3 -58.50 12.11 -65.17
C LYS A 3 -57.16 12.23 -64.45
N GLU A 4 -56.55 11.10 -64.11
CA GLU A 4 -55.34 11.06 -63.27
C GLU A 4 -54.16 11.82 -63.92
N GLU A 5 -54.12 11.83 -65.25
CA GLU A 5 -53.17 12.56 -66.10
C GLU A 5 -53.36 14.10 -66.07
N GLU A 6 -54.50 14.62 -65.58
CA GLU A 6 -54.80 16.05 -65.49
C GLU A 6 -54.62 16.64 -64.07
N LYS A 7 -54.23 15.80 -63.09
CA LYS A 7 -53.95 16.24 -61.73
C LYS A 7 -52.51 16.74 -61.62
N SER A 8 -52.34 18.01 -61.28
CA SER A 8 -51.02 18.59 -61.04
C SER A 8 -50.45 18.09 -59.71
N TYR A 9 -49.45 17.22 -59.78
CA TYR A 9 -48.66 16.78 -58.62
C TYR A 9 -47.54 17.77 -58.26
N SER A 10 -47.43 18.89 -58.98
CA SER A 10 -46.36 19.88 -58.77
C SER A 10 -46.35 20.41 -57.33
N PHE A 11 -47.51 20.60 -56.71
CA PHE A 11 -47.60 21.02 -55.31
C PHE A 11 -47.06 19.94 -54.35
N LEU A 12 -47.43 18.66 -54.55
CA LEU A 12 -46.95 17.55 -53.73
C LEU A 12 -45.45 17.31 -53.91
N PHE A 13 -44.94 17.45 -55.13
CA PHE A 13 -43.51 17.37 -55.43
C PHE A 13 -42.73 18.52 -54.79
N ILE A 14 -43.21 19.77 -54.86
CA ILE A 14 -42.59 20.92 -54.21
C ILE A 14 -42.61 20.73 -52.68
N LEU A 15 -43.74 20.30 -52.11
CA LEU A 15 -43.85 20.04 -50.67
C LEU A 15 -42.88 18.94 -50.22
N ALA A 16 -42.82 17.82 -50.93
CA ALA A 16 -41.87 16.74 -50.65
C ALA A 16 -40.41 17.20 -50.78
N SER A 17 -40.10 18.02 -51.80
CA SER A 17 -38.76 18.59 -52.01
C SER A 17 -38.38 19.57 -50.89
N LEU A 18 -39.33 20.38 -50.40
CA LEU A 18 -39.12 21.29 -49.27
C LEU A 18 -38.94 20.53 -47.95
N ILE A 19 -39.68 19.44 -47.74
CA ILE A 19 -39.49 18.57 -46.57
C ILE A 19 -38.11 17.91 -46.62
N LEU A 20 -37.68 17.41 -47.78
CA LEU A 20 -36.36 16.80 -47.96
C LEU A 20 -35.23 17.83 -47.77
N LEU A 21 -35.40 19.05 -48.29
CA LEU A 21 -34.45 20.14 -48.08
C LEU A 21 -34.39 20.55 -46.61
N GLY A 22 -35.56 20.67 -45.95
CA GLY A 22 -35.66 20.97 -44.53
C GLY A 22 -35.01 19.92 -43.65
N SER A 23 -35.23 18.63 -43.93
CA SER A 23 -34.59 17.54 -43.21
C SER A 23 -33.09 17.48 -43.47
N PHE A 24 -32.64 17.74 -44.69
CA PHE A 24 -31.21 17.81 -45.02
C PHE A 24 -30.51 18.97 -44.29
N ILE A 25 -31.13 20.16 -44.26
CA ILE A 25 -30.63 21.30 -43.49
C ILE A 25 -30.60 20.96 -42.01
N TRP A 26 -31.66 20.35 -41.47
CA TRP A 26 -31.72 19.94 -40.07
C TRP A 26 -30.62 18.94 -39.71
N VAL A 27 -30.40 17.90 -40.52
CA VAL A 27 -29.31 16.91 -40.31
C VAL A 27 -27.93 17.59 -40.34
N ILE A 28 -27.71 18.57 -41.23
CA ILE A 28 -26.45 19.32 -41.26
C ILE A 28 -26.30 20.15 -39.98
N LEU A 29 -27.35 20.84 -39.54
CA LEU A 29 -27.32 21.65 -38.31
C LEU A 29 -27.07 20.76 -37.08
N ASP A 30 -27.76 19.63 -36.99
CA ASP A 30 -27.60 18.63 -35.94
C ASP A 30 -26.16 18.08 -35.91
N GLU A 31 -25.63 17.62 -37.04
CA GLU A 31 -24.26 17.08 -37.15
C GLU A 31 -23.16 18.13 -36.85
N VAL A 32 -23.41 19.40 -37.19
CA VAL A 32 -22.42 20.48 -37.02
C VAL A 32 -22.42 21.03 -35.60
N TYR A 33 -23.60 21.21 -34.98
CA TYR A 33 -23.76 21.91 -33.71
C TYR A 33 -24.07 20.96 -32.54
N GLU A 34 -25.01 20.02 -32.68
CA GLU A 34 -25.42 19.12 -31.60
C GLU A 34 -24.51 17.90 -31.46
N GLY A 35 -24.13 17.27 -32.59
CA GLY A 35 -23.34 16.02 -32.61
C GLY A 35 -21.83 16.17 -32.37
N ARG A 36 -21.30 17.40 -32.23
CA ARG A 36 -19.85 17.66 -32.11
C ARG A 36 -19.45 18.69 -31.04
N PRO A 37 -19.92 18.55 -29.77
CA PRO A 37 -19.65 19.52 -28.70
C PRO A 37 -18.15 19.70 -28.38
N TRP A 38 -17.33 18.69 -28.67
CA TRP A 38 -15.88 18.71 -28.46
C TRP A 38 -15.16 19.83 -29.24
N LYS A 39 -15.67 20.27 -30.40
CA LYS A 39 -15.04 21.35 -31.18
C LYS A 39 -14.99 22.66 -30.39
N GLN A 40 -16.12 23.04 -29.81
CA GLN A 40 -16.23 24.27 -29.02
C GLN A 40 -15.36 24.19 -27.76
N LEU A 41 -15.33 23.02 -27.09
CA LEU A 41 -14.49 22.80 -25.92
C LEU A 41 -13.00 22.96 -26.24
N GLN A 42 -12.52 22.39 -27.35
CA GLN A 42 -11.14 22.56 -27.79
C GLN A 42 -10.82 24.02 -28.09
N MET A 43 -11.69 24.73 -28.81
CA MET A 43 -11.53 26.16 -29.11
C MET A 43 -11.44 27.00 -27.83
N ASN A 44 -12.37 26.77 -26.90
CA ASN A 44 -12.41 27.47 -25.62
C ASN A 44 -11.14 27.22 -24.82
N TYR A 45 -10.69 25.97 -24.74
CA TYR A 45 -9.43 25.63 -24.06
C TYR A 45 -8.24 26.38 -24.65
N PHE A 46 -8.10 26.41 -25.97
CA PHE A 46 -6.99 27.13 -26.60
C PHE A 46 -7.05 28.63 -26.34
N SER A 47 -8.25 29.23 -26.37
CA SER A 47 -8.42 30.64 -25.98
C SER A 47 -7.92 30.86 -24.55
N LEU A 48 -8.42 30.07 -23.60
CA LEU A 48 -8.08 30.20 -22.17
C LEU A 48 -6.58 29.97 -21.90
N LEU A 49 -5.96 29.04 -22.62
CA LEU A 49 -4.51 28.81 -22.52
C LEU A 49 -3.73 30.04 -22.99
N MET A 50 -4.14 30.64 -24.11
CA MET A 50 -3.49 31.83 -24.64
C MET A 50 -3.70 33.04 -23.73
N ASP A 51 -4.92 33.25 -23.26
CA ASP A 51 -5.27 34.33 -22.34
C ASP A 51 -4.43 34.25 -21.06
N ARG A 52 -4.31 33.05 -20.47
CA ARG A 52 -3.45 32.84 -19.30
C ARG A 52 -1.98 33.16 -19.57
N ILE A 53 -1.41 32.66 -20.68
CA ILE A 53 0.00 32.92 -20.98
C ILE A 53 0.22 34.43 -21.17
N ASN A 54 -0.73 35.13 -21.80
CA ASN A 54 -0.68 36.57 -21.94
C ASN A 54 -0.79 37.31 -20.60
N ASP A 55 -1.64 36.85 -19.69
CA ASP A 55 -1.74 37.40 -18.33
C ASP A 55 -0.45 37.18 -17.53
N GLU A 56 0.14 35.98 -17.59
CA GLU A 56 1.45 35.67 -16.98
C GLU A 56 2.55 36.58 -17.55
N ILE A 57 2.56 36.79 -18.87
CA ILE A 57 3.50 37.71 -19.53
C ILE A 57 3.28 39.15 -19.05
N LYS A 58 2.02 39.59 -18.93
CA LYS A 58 1.68 40.94 -18.49
C LYS A 58 2.15 41.18 -17.05
N GLU A 59 1.85 40.26 -16.14
CA GLU A 59 2.27 40.34 -14.74
C GLU A 59 3.79 40.37 -14.61
N GLU A 60 4.50 39.49 -15.33
CA GLU A 60 5.96 39.44 -15.30
C GLU A 60 6.58 40.68 -15.97
N THR A 61 5.94 41.24 -16.99
CA THR A 61 6.35 42.50 -17.63
C THR A 61 6.19 43.68 -16.66
N GLU A 62 5.09 43.75 -15.92
CA GLU A 62 4.88 44.77 -14.88
C GLU A 62 5.93 44.68 -13.77
N LYS A 63 6.26 43.45 -13.31
CA LYS A 63 7.34 43.22 -12.34
C LYS A 63 8.69 43.67 -12.89
N PHE A 64 9.03 43.29 -14.11
CA PHE A 64 10.28 43.69 -14.77
C PHE A 64 10.38 45.20 -14.95
N ASN A 65 9.27 45.88 -15.30
CA ASN A 65 9.22 47.33 -15.49
C ASN A 65 9.10 48.13 -14.18
N SER A 66 9.01 47.47 -13.02
CA SER A 66 8.97 48.17 -11.74
C SER A 66 10.23 49.03 -11.53
N PRO A 67 10.12 50.23 -10.93
CA PRO A 67 11.27 51.13 -10.76
C PRO A 67 12.44 50.48 -10.02
N GLU A 68 12.16 49.62 -9.04
CA GLU A 68 13.16 48.90 -8.27
C GLU A 68 13.95 47.90 -9.13
N VAL A 69 13.25 47.09 -9.93
CA VAL A 69 13.87 46.07 -10.79
C VAL A 69 14.63 46.72 -11.94
N GLN A 70 14.07 47.76 -12.57
CA GLN A 70 14.75 48.50 -13.64
C GLN A 70 16.04 49.18 -13.17
N THR A 71 16.03 49.75 -11.96
CA THR A 71 17.24 50.36 -11.39
C THR A 71 18.35 49.32 -11.18
N LYS A 72 17.99 48.15 -10.64
CA LYS A 72 18.92 47.02 -10.44
C LYS A 72 19.42 46.47 -11.78
N PHE A 73 18.52 46.28 -12.74
CA PHE A 73 18.84 45.82 -14.10
C PHE A 73 19.83 46.75 -14.81
N GLN A 74 19.57 48.07 -14.80
CA GLN A 74 20.45 49.04 -15.43
C GLN A 74 21.82 49.10 -14.73
N ALA A 75 21.86 49.03 -13.39
CA ALA A 75 23.12 49.00 -12.65
C ALA A 75 23.99 47.77 -13.00
N VAL A 76 23.38 46.60 -13.20
CA VAL A 76 24.09 45.38 -13.64
C VAL A 76 24.54 45.51 -15.10
N LYS A 77 23.70 46.10 -15.96
CA LYS A 77 24.03 46.36 -17.37
C LYS A 77 25.24 47.30 -17.50
N ASP A 78 25.28 48.39 -16.73
CA ASP A 78 26.41 49.33 -16.73
C ASP A 78 27.70 48.67 -16.21
N LYS A 79 27.60 47.77 -15.22
CA LYS A 79 28.74 46.97 -14.74
C LYS A 79 29.25 46.01 -15.80
N LEU A 80 28.35 45.35 -16.54
CA LEU A 80 28.69 44.46 -17.64
C LEU A 80 29.38 45.24 -18.79
N GLU A 81 28.91 46.44 -19.11
CA GLU A 81 29.50 47.28 -20.16
C GLU A 81 30.93 47.69 -19.77
N LYS A 82 31.14 48.14 -18.53
CA LYS A 82 32.48 48.42 -17.99
C LYS A 82 33.39 47.18 -17.95
N ALA A 83 32.86 46.01 -17.56
CA ALA A 83 33.63 44.77 -17.57
C ALA A 83 34.07 44.38 -18.98
N ASN A 84 33.21 44.58 -19.98
CA ASN A 84 33.54 44.35 -21.40
C ASN A 84 34.55 45.36 -21.94
N GLU A 85 34.47 46.63 -21.55
CA GLU A 85 35.47 47.65 -21.92
C GLU A 85 36.84 47.35 -21.31
N ASN A 86 36.89 46.98 -20.03
CA ASN A 86 38.13 46.57 -19.35
C ASN A 86 38.74 45.33 -20.02
N PHE A 87 37.91 44.35 -20.38
CA PHE A 87 38.36 43.16 -21.11
C PHE A 87 38.92 43.51 -22.50
N LYS A 88 38.32 44.47 -23.22
CA LYS A 88 38.87 44.98 -24.50
C LYS A 88 40.22 45.70 -24.33
N GLN A 89 40.41 46.44 -23.24
CA GLN A 89 41.63 47.23 -23.01
C GLN A 89 42.78 46.42 -22.40
N SER A 90 42.50 45.33 -21.68
CA SER A 90 43.49 44.49 -21.00
C SER A 90 44.48 43.75 -21.91
N GLY A 91 44.15 43.56 -23.20
CA GLY A 91 44.92 42.70 -24.11
C GLY A 91 44.57 41.21 -24.01
N ASP A 92 43.68 40.82 -23.09
CA ASP A 92 43.31 39.42 -22.80
C ASP A 92 42.50 38.74 -23.94
N GLN A 93 42.07 39.50 -24.96
CA GLN A 93 41.25 38.98 -26.06
C GLN A 93 41.97 37.90 -26.87
N GLU A 94 43.26 38.09 -27.16
CA GLU A 94 44.04 37.14 -27.96
C GLU A 94 44.23 35.81 -27.21
N GLU A 95 44.49 35.89 -25.89
CA GLU A 95 44.60 34.73 -25.01
C GLU A 95 43.25 34.00 -24.84
N TYR A 96 42.15 34.75 -24.71
CA TYR A 96 40.79 34.20 -24.66
C TYR A 96 40.43 33.44 -25.93
N PHE A 97 40.64 34.02 -27.12
CA PHE A 97 40.35 33.35 -28.38
C PHE A 97 41.21 32.10 -28.58
N LYS A 98 42.49 32.17 -28.16
CA LYS A 98 43.40 31.02 -28.18
C LYS A 98 42.93 29.89 -27.25
N LEU A 99 42.64 30.19 -25.99
CA LEU A 99 42.12 29.21 -25.03
C LEU A 99 40.78 28.61 -25.48
N LYS A 100 39.88 29.42 -26.05
CA LYS A 100 38.59 28.97 -26.59
C LYS A 100 38.78 27.99 -27.74
N ALA A 101 39.68 28.29 -28.68
CA ALA A 101 40.02 27.40 -29.79
C ALA A 101 40.67 26.09 -29.30
N GLU A 102 41.55 26.16 -28.30
CA GLU A 102 42.17 24.98 -27.68
C GLU A 102 41.16 24.10 -26.94
N ILE A 103 40.24 24.69 -26.18
CA ILE A 103 39.15 23.97 -25.49
C ILE A 103 38.25 23.28 -26.51
N GLN A 104 37.87 23.97 -27.59
CA GLN A 104 37.04 23.40 -28.65
C GLN A 104 37.75 22.25 -29.36
N ASN A 105 39.05 22.38 -29.63
CA ASN A 105 39.86 21.33 -30.23
C ASN A 105 40.00 20.09 -29.32
N ILE A 106 40.31 20.27 -28.04
CA ILE A 106 40.40 19.16 -27.07
C ILE A 106 39.04 18.47 -26.91
N SER A 107 37.96 19.24 -26.80
CA SER A 107 36.61 18.70 -26.69
C SER A 107 36.22 17.87 -27.92
N GLN A 108 36.34 18.45 -29.12
CA GLN A 108 35.86 17.79 -30.35
C GLN A 108 36.81 16.72 -30.89
N LYS A 109 38.14 16.94 -30.87
CA LYS A 109 39.11 16.04 -31.50
C LYS A 109 39.74 15.02 -30.56
N GLN A 110 39.67 15.23 -29.25
CA GLN A 110 40.25 14.29 -28.27
C GLN A 110 39.18 13.64 -27.40
N LEU A 111 38.29 14.41 -26.78
CA LEU A 111 37.33 13.89 -25.81
C LEU A 111 36.18 13.13 -26.47
N THR A 112 35.54 13.69 -27.51
CA THR A 112 34.40 13.06 -28.21
C THR A 112 34.74 11.67 -28.78
N PRO A 113 35.88 11.45 -29.48
CA PRO A 113 36.26 10.12 -29.97
C PRO A 113 36.46 9.10 -28.84
N LEU A 114 37.12 9.50 -27.74
CA LEU A 114 37.34 8.62 -26.59
C LEU A 114 36.02 8.23 -25.90
N GLN A 115 35.05 9.15 -25.82
CA GLN A 115 33.72 8.88 -25.27
C GLN A 115 32.89 7.93 -26.15
N HIS A 116 33.00 8.07 -27.47
CA HIS A 116 32.39 7.11 -28.39
C HIS A 116 33.01 5.71 -28.23
N GLN A 117 34.34 5.62 -28.17
CA GLN A 117 35.04 4.35 -27.92
C GLN A 117 34.62 3.72 -26.58
N LEU A 118 34.47 4.51 -25.51
CA LEU A 118 34.01 4.02 -24.22
C LEU A 118 32.58 3.47 -24.28
N THR A 119 31.71 4.10 -25.07
CA THR A 119 30.32 3.68 -25.23
C THR A 119 30.24 2.35 -25.96
N ASP A 120 31.01 2.19 -27.04
CA ASP A 120 31.13 0.91 -27.76
C ASP A 120 31.66 -0.21 -26.85
N LEU A 121 32.74 0.06 -26.12
CA LEU A 121 33.37 -0.92 -25.24
C LEU A 121 32.46 -1.35 -24.08
N ARG A 122 31.68 -0.42 -23.53
CA ARG A 122 30.66 -0.71 -22.49
C ARG A 122 29.52 -1.57 -23.03
N ASN A 123 29.04 -1.30 -24.24
CA ASN A 123 28.00 -2.13 -24.87
C ASN A 123 28.49 -3.57 -25.06
N ARG A 124 29.75 -3.74 -25.46
CA ARG A 124 30.39 -5.05 -25.60
C ARG A 124 30.61 -5.76 -24.26
N VAL A 125 30.96 -5.02 -23.19
CA VAL A 125 31.00 -5.60 -21.82
C VAL A 125 29.63 -6.10 -21.40
N LEU A 126 28.57 -5.32 -21.65
CA LEU A 126 27.19 -5.70 -21.29
C LEU A 126 26.71 -6.92 -22.08
N GLU A 127 27.04 -7.00 -23.35
CA GLU A 127 26.76 -8.16 -24.19
C GLU A 127 27.45 -9.43 -23.65
N GLU A 128 28.75 -9.36 -23.36
CA GLU A 128 29.51 -10.49 -22.81
C GLU A 128 29.09 -10.85 -21.38
N GLU A 129 28.66 -9.87 -20.57
CA GLU A 129 28.13 -10.09 -19.21
C GLU A 129 26.75 -10.77 -19.23
N TYR A 130 25.91 -10.42 -20.21
CA TYR A 130 24.66 -11.14 -20.49
C TYR A 130 24.93 -12.59 -20.93
N LEU A 131 25.86 -12.80 -21.87
CA LEU A 131 26.24 -14.13 -22.34
C LEU A 131 26.84 -14.99 -21.22
N TYR A 132 27.69 -14.41 -20.36
CA TYR A 132 28.23 -15.10 -19.19
C TYR A 132 27.15 -15.48 -18.18
N THR A 133 26.18 -14.60 -17.90
CA THR A 133 25.07 -14.89 -16.98
C THR A 133 24.20 -16.05 -17.50
N LYS A 134 24.08 -16.17 -18.83
CA LYS A 134 23.28 -17.22 -19.49
C LYS A 134 24.00 -18.57 -19.62
N TYR A 135 25.30 -18.59 -19.89
CA TYR A 135 26.03 -19.80 -20.24
C TYR A 135 27.16 -20.19 -19.26
N GLN A 136 27.53 -19.32 -18.31
CA GLN A 136 28.53 -19.54 -17.24
C GLN A 136 29.87 -20.14 -17.69
N SER A 137 30.35 -19.81 -18.90
CA SER A 137 31.61 -20.37 -19.42
C SER A 137 32.86 -19.53 -19.07
N GLU A 138 33.98 -20.21 -18.85
CA GLU A 138 35.24 -19.59 -18.43
C GLU A 138 35.83 -18.66 -19.51
N GLY A 139 35.73 -19.04 -20.79
CA GLY A 139 36.17 -18.20 -21.91
C GLY A 139 35.38 -16.89 -22.07
N LEU A 140 34.10 -16.86 -21.67
CA LEU A 140 33.30 -15.61 -21.63
C LEU A 140 33.71 -14.73 -20.45
N ARG A 141 34.06 -15.34 -19.31
CA ARG A 141 34.61 -14.63 -18.14
C ARG A 141 35.92 -13.93 -18.47
N GLU A 142 36.87 -14.59 -19.13
CA GLU A 142 38.14 -13.97 -19.53
C GLU A 142 37.94 -12.81 -20.52
N LYS A 143 37.08 -12.97 -21.53
CA LYS A 143 36.75 -11.90 -22.47
C LYS A 143 36.11 -10.69 -21.78
N ARG A 144 35.15 -10.92 -20.90
CA ARG A 144 34.52 -9.86 -20.09
C ARG A 144 35.55 -9.14 -19.22
N ASP A 145 36.40 -9.89 -18.52
CA ASP A 145 37.37 -9.31 -17.58
C ASP A 145 38.45 -8.51 -18.34
N LYS A 146 38.85 -8.96 -19.53
CA LYS A 146 39.70 -8.19 -20.45
C LYS A 146 39.04 -6.88 -20.89
N LEU A 147 37.79 -6.93 -21.35
CA LEU A 147 37.04 -5.73 -21.76
C LEU A 147 36.80 -4.76 -20.59
N LYS A 148 36.60 -5.26 -19.36
CA LYS A 148 36.54 -4.43 -18.13
C LYS A 148 37.89 -3.77 -17.83
N GLY A 149 39.00 -4.46 -18.07
CA GLY A 149 40.35 -3.91 -18.03
C GLY A 149 40.55 -2.77 -19.03
N ASP A 150 40.26 -3.02 -20.30
CA ASP A 150 40.35 -2.03 -21.39
C ASP A 150 39.45 -0.81 -21.13
N THR A 151 38.26 -1.02 -20.55
CA THR A 151 37.35 0.05 -20.11
C THR A 151 38.01 0.93 -19.05
N SER A 152 38.68 0.32 -18.07
CA SER A 152 39.32 1.05 -16.96
C SER A 152 40.50 1.90 -17.44
N GLU A 153 41.28 1.41 -18.40
CA GLU A 153 42.37 2.16 -19.02
C GLU A 153 41.83 3.36 -19.84
N LEU A 154 40.77 3.15 -20.61
CA LEU A 154 40.14 4.21 -21.41
C LEU A 154 39.50 5.30 -20.53
N VAL A 155 38.88 4.91 -19.42
CA VAL A 155 38.37 5.84 -18.41
C VAL A 155 39.49 6.68 -17.80
N SER A 156 40.66 6.09 -17.52
CA SER A 156 41.83 6.83 -17.04
C SER A 156 42.32 7.87 -18.07
N LYS A 157 42.36 7.51 -19.37
CA LYS A 157 42.70 8.43 -20.46
C LYS A 157 41.69 9.58 -20.58
N ILE A 158 40.39 9.29 -20.51
CA ILE A 158 39.33 10.31 -20.50
C ILE A 158 39.48 11.25 -19.30
N HIS A 159 39.80 10.71 -18.12
CA HIS A 159 39.97 11.51 -16.91
C HIS A 159 41.15 12.48 -17.05
N LYS A 160 42.28 12.04 -17.63
CA LYS A 160 43.43 12.91 -17.93
C LYS A 160 43.04 14.05 -18.89
N VAL A 161 42.33 13.74 -19.98
CA VAL A 161 41.89 14.76 -20.95
C VAL A 161 40.88 15.72 -20.33
N LYS A 162 39.95 15.24 -19.50
CA LYS A 162 39.01 16.08 -18.75
C LYS A 162 39.72 17.00 -17.76
N ASN A 163 40.76 16.56 -17.08
CA ASN A 163 41.53 17.40 -16.15
C ASN A 163 42.28 18.52 -16.90
N ILE A 164 42.82 18.23 -18.09
CA ILE A 164 43.43 19.24 -18.97
C ILE A 164 42.37 20.25 -19.44
N LEU A 165 41.19 19.75 -19.85
CA LEU A 165 40.07 20.59 -20.26
C LEU A 165 39.60 21.50 -19.11
N ALA A 166 39.45 20.95 -17.90
CA ALA A 166 39.04 21.68 -16.71
C ALA A 166 40.06 22.76 -16.30
N GLY A 167 41.36 22.46 -16.41
CA GLY A 167 42.42 23.44 -16.19
C GLY A 167 42.32 24.63 -17.15
N LYS A 168 42.14 24.35 -18.45
CA LYS A 168 41.99 25.39 -19.48
C LYS A 168 40.67 26.16 -19.37
N GLN A 169 39.58 25.49 -19.01
CA GLN A 169 38.29 26.14 -18.73
C GLN A 169 38.40 27.07 -17.52
N LYS A 170 39.15 26.68 -16.47
CA LYS A 170 39.40 27.54 -15.32
C LYS A 170 40.21 28.79 -15.71
N SER A 171 41.22 28.65 -16.57
CA SER A 171 41.98 29.78 -17.12
C SER A 171 41.13 30.69 -18.02
N LEU A 172 40.25 30.12 -18.85
CA LEU A 172 39.31 30.89 -19.67
C LEU A 172 38.33 31.67 -18.78
N MET A 173 37.75 31.00 -17.77
CA MET A 173 36.82 31.62 -16.82
C MET A 173 37.48 32.72 -16.01
N SER A 174 38.78 32.60 -15.63
CA SER A 174 39.46 33.68 -14.92
C SER A 174 39.58 34.97 -15.74
N LEU A 175 39.62 34.87 -17.07
CA LEU A 175 39.67 36.04 -17.97
C LEU A 175 38.30 36.70 -18.15
N THR A 176 37.20 35.95 -17.98
CA THR A 176 35.83 36.43 -18.18
C THR A 176 34.98 36.45 -16.90
N THR A 177 35.58 36.25 -15.72
CA THR A 177 34.84 36.02 -14.45
C THR A 177 33.81 37.11 -14.16
N GLU A 178 34.19 38.38 -14.30
CA GLU A 178 33.28 39.51 -14.05
C GLU A 178 32.22 39.63 -15.17
N ILE A 179 32.58 39.33 -16.43
CA ILE A 179 31.64 39.32 -17.56
C ILE A 179 30.59 38.23 -17.37
N GLU A 180 30.99 36.99 -17.13
CA GLU A 180 30.09 35.84 -16.92
C GLU A 180 29.19 36.03 -15.69
N LYS A 181 29.72 36.63 -14.62
CA LYS A 181 28.97 36.97 -13.41
C LYS A 181 27.84 37.95 -13.74
N TYR A 182 28.15 39.07 -14.39
CA TYR A 182 27.13 40.07 -14.73
C TYR A 182 26.19 39.61 -15.85
N GLU A 183 26.64 38.82 -16.82
CA GLU A 183 25.76 38.20 -17.83
C GLU A 183 24.75 37.24 -17.18
N LYS A 184 25.20 36.44 -16.21
CA LYS A 184 24.33 35.51 -15.45
C LYS A 184 23.31 36.27 -14.59
N GLU A 185 23.74 37.37 -13.97
CA GLU A 185 22.87 38.25 -13.20
C GLU A 185 21.84 38.95 -14.10
N LEU A 186 22.26 39.46 -15.27
CA LEU A 186 21.38 40.10 -16.27
C LEU A 186 20.37 39.12 -16.87
N THR A 187 20.80 37.88 -17.16
CA THR A 187 19.91 36.82 -17.66
C THR A 187 18.90 36.36 -16.61
N SER A 188 19.21 36.47 -15.31
CA SER A 188 18.24 36.15 -14.26
C SER A 188 17.01 37.08 -14.27
N TYR A 189 17.17 38.35 -14.67
CA TYR A 189 16.08 39.31 -14.79
C TYR A 189 15.24 39.11 -16.06
N THR A 190 15.86 38.69 -17.17
CA THR A 190 15.18 38.55 -18.47
C THR A 190 14.67 37.14 -18.75
N SER A 191 15.25 36.12 -18.11
CA SER A 191 14.90 34.71 -18.33
C SER A 191 13.43 34.36 -18.05
N PRO A 192 12.79 34.84 -16.96
CA PRO A 192 11.37 34.56 -16.71
C PRO A 192 10.50 35.02 -17.88
N LEU A 193 10.67 36.26 -18.33
CA LEU A 193 9.91 36.84 -19.42
C LEU A 193 10.20 36.14 -20.76
N ASN A 194 11.47 35.87 -21.07
CA ASN A 194 11.86 35.15 -22.30
C ASN A 194 11.24 33.75 -22.35
N LYS A 195 11.21 33.02 -21.23
CA LYS A 195 10.58 31.69 -21.14
C LYS A 195 9.08 31.76 -21.43
N LEU A 196 8.38 32.77 -20.90
CA LEU A 196 6.96 32.96 -21.16
C LEU A 196 6.68 33.35 -22.61
N GLN A 197 7.49 34.24 -23.19
CA GLN A 197 7.40 34.61 -24.61
C GLN A 197 7.68 33.42 -25.54
N ASP A 198 8.65 32.57 -25.21
CA ASP A 198 8.92 31.34 -25.94
C ASP A 198 7.79 30.32 -25.78
N LYS A 199 7.18 30.23 -24.58
CA LYS A 199 5.97 29.42 -24.32
C LYS A 199 4.82 29.90 -25.21
N LEU A 200 4.59 31.21 -25.31
CA LEU A 200 3.57 31.81 -26.18
C LEU A 200 3.81 31.47 -27.65
N LYS A 201 5.00 31.78 -28.19
CA LYS A 201 5.37 31.48 -29.59
C LYS A 201 5.25 30.00 -29.92
N THR A 202 5.61 29.13 -28.98
CA THR A 202 5.50 27.68 -29.15
C THR A 202 4.03 27.25 -29.17
N SER A 203 3.19 27.78 -28.29
CA SER A 203 1.74 27.50 -28.25
C SER A 203 1.02 27.98 -29.51
N GLU A 204 1.37 29.17 -30.04
CA GLU A 204 0.83 29.70 -31.29
C GLU A 204 1.18 28.80 -32.49
N LYS A 205 2.44 28.37 -32.59
CA LYS A 205 2.91 27.46 -33.65
C LYS A 205 2.31 26.06 -33.55
N LYS A 206 2.03 25.59 -32.34
CA LYS A 206 1.52 24.24 -32.08
C LYS A 206 0.00 24.15 -32.09
N ARG A 207 -0.74 25.21 -32.48
CA ARG A 207 -2.20 25.23 -32.49
C ARG A 207 -2.75 23.91 -33.04
N PRO A 208 -3.28 23.02 -32.19
CA PRO A 208 -3.72 21.71 -32.63
C PRO A 208 -4.88 21.86 -33.61
N SER A 209 -4.88 21.05 -34.67
CA SER A 209 -6.06 20.91 -35.51
C SER A 209 -7.23 20.45 -34.65
N ILE A 210 -8.35 21.17 -34.70
CA ILE A 210 -9.58 20.78 -34.01
C ILE A 210 -10.00 19.43 -34.59
N GLN A 211 -9.84 18.37 -33.82
CA GLN A 211 -10.05 17.00 -34.29
C GLN A 211 -10.51 16.08 -33.17
N VAL A 212 -11.20 15.00 -33.56
CA VAL A 212 -11.48 13.89 -32.66
C VAL A 212 -10.17 13.18 -32.38
N SER A 213 -9.82 13.06 -31.10
CA SER A 213 -8.67 12.28 -30.65
C SER A 213 -9.15 10.87 -30.33
N GLN A 214 -9.09 9.98 -31.30
CA GLN A 214 -9.40 8.57 -31.13
C GLN A 214 -8.12 7.77 -30.88
N LEU A 215 -8.01 7.18 -29.70
CA LEU A 215 -6.99 6.21 -29.36
C LEU A 215 -7.57 4.82 -29.63
N ASN A 216 -7.01 4.11 -30.60
CA ASN A 216 -7.31 2.69 -30.84
C ASN A 216 -6.17 1.87 -30.23
N ILE A 217 -6.45 1.17 -29.13
CA ILE A 217 -5.47 0.36 -28.40
C ILE A 217 -5.83 -1.10 -28.67
N GLU A 218 -5.30 -1.61 -29.78
CA GLU A 218 -5.63 -2.93 -30.32
C GLU A 218 -5.27 -4.05 -29.35
N GLU A 219 -4.14 -3.91 -28.65
CA GLU A 219 -3.63 -4.88 -27.67
C GLU A 219 -4.58 -5.06 -26.48
N LEU A 220 -5.32 -4.01 -26.12
CA LEU A 220 -6.31 -4.04 -25.05
C LEU A 220 -7.75 -4.24 -25.56
N GLY A 221 -7.96 -4.31 -26.87
CA GLY A 221 -9.30 -4.34 -27.48
C GLY A 221 -10.15 -3.13 -27.07
N ARG A 222 -9.53 -1.96 -26.87
CA ARG A 222 -10.19 -0.75 -26.37
C ARG A 222 -10.04 0.42 -27.35
N VAL A 223 -11.11 1.19 -27.46
CA VAL A 223 -11.08 2.48 -28.16
C VAL A 223 -11.48 3.55 -27.17
N ASP A 224 -10.72 4.64 -27.14
CA ASP A 224 -10.93 5.78 -26.26
C ASP A 224 -11.02 7.08 -27.06
N ARG A 225 -11.98 7.93 -26.71
CA ARG A 225 -12.16 9.26 -27.30
C ARG A 225 -12.27 10.37 -26.25
N CYS A 226 -12.02 10.07 -24.97
CA CYS A 226 -12.24 11.01 -23.86
C CYS A 226 -11.37 12.26 -23.96
N ILE A 227 -10.13 12.10 -24.45
CA ILE A 227 -9.18 13.20 -24.68
C ILE A 227 -9.59 14.15 -25.81
N SER A 228 -10.67 13.85 -26.55
CA SER A 228 -11.28 14.79 -27.50
C SER A 228 -11.91 15.99 -26.79
N CYS A 229 -12.48 15.78 -25.60
CA CYS A 229 -13.04 16.86 -24.77
C CYS A 229 -12.08 17.24 -23.64
N HIS A 230 -11.43 16.26 -23.01
CA HIS A 230 -10.51 16.45 -21.88
C HIS A 230 -9.08 16.73 -22.34
N VAL A 231 -8.90 17.82 -23.10
CA VAL A 231 -7.64 18.14 -23.79
C VAL A 231 -6.44 18.41 -22.87
N ASN A 232 -6.67 18.80 -21.62
CA ASN A 232 -5.61 19.08 -20.65
C ASN A 232 -5.43 17.96 -19.60
N ILE A 233 -6.02 16.78 -19.80
CA ILE A 233 -6.05 15.74 -18.77
C ILE A 233 -4.66 15.23 -18.39
N GLU A 234 -3.73 15.19 -19.36
CA GLU A 234 -2.31 14.83 -19.18
C GLU A 234 -1.42 16.05 -18.94
N GLY A 235 -2.00 17.25 -18.80
CA GLY A 235 -1.27 18.49 -18.64
C GLY A 235 -0.41 18.53 -17.36
N PRO A 236 0.70 19.29 -17.35
CA PRO A 236 1.52 19.47 -16.16
C PRO A 236 0.84 20.35 -15.10
N GLU A 237 -0.06 21.25 -15.54
CA GLU A 237 -0.74 22.24 -14.70
C GLU A 237 -2.17 22.53 -15.19
N ASN A 238 -3.06 22.95 -14.28
CA ASN A 238 -4.44 23.31 -14.62
C ASN A 238 -4.48 24.66 -15.33
N VAL A 239 -4.93 24.73 -16.58
CA VAL A 239 -5.14 26.00 -17.32
C VAL A 239 -6.36 26.78 -16.82
N VAL A 240 -7.40 26.09 -16.33
CA VAL A 240 -8.53 26.68 -15.61
C VAL A 240 -8.99 25.67 -14.58
N ASN A 241 -9.49 26.15 -13.44
CA ASN A 241 -10.02 25.30 -12.37
C ASN A 241 -11.47 24.84 -12.66
N GLU A 242 -11.77 24.47 -13.92
CA GLU A 242 -13.09 24.02 -14.38
C GLU A 242 -12.97 22.78 -15.29
N GLN A 243 -13.91 21.85 -15.16
CA GLN A 243 -14.01 20.73 -16.10
C GLN A 243 -14.53 21.24 -17.46
N PRO A 244 -14.04 20.72 -18.61
CA PRO A 244 -13.13 19.59 -18.79
C PRO A 244 -11.64 19.96 -18.90
N PHE A 245 -11.24 21.19 -18.56
CA PHE A 245 -9.88 21.74 -18.77
C PHE A 245 -8.90 21.48 -17.61
N LYS A 246 -9.35 20.75 -16.60
CA LYS A 246 -8.49 20.29 -15.49
C LYS A 246 -7.59 19.14 -15.93
N ILE A 247 -6.45 19.04 -15.24
CA ILE A 247 -5.60 17.85 -15.26
C ILE A 247 -6.30 16.70 -14.51
N HIS A 248 -5.83 15.48 -14.72
CA HIS A 248 -6.35 14.33 -14.00
C HIS A 248 -6.17 14.49 -12.47
N PRO A 249 -7.21 14.27 -11.64
CA PRO A 249 -7.13 14.44 -10.19
C PRO A 249 -6.01 13.62 -9.51
N GLY A 250 -5.66 12.48 -10.12
CA GLY A 250 -4.54 11.65 -9.68
C GLY A 250 -3.40 11.56 -10.70
N ASN A 251 -3.09 12.63 -11.44
CA ASN A 251 -2.06 12.63 -12.50
C ASN A 251 -0.72 12.03 -12.03
N TYR A 252 -0.25 12.44 -10.84
CA TYR A 252 1.05 12.02 -10.29
C TYR A 252 1.11 10.56 -9.82
N ILE A 253 -0.05 9.93 -9.54
CA ILE A 253 -0.16 8.53 -9.11
C ILE A 253 -0.49 7.63 -10.30
N PHE A 254 -1.56 7.97 -11.01
CA PHE A 254 -2.15 7.14 -12.06
C PHE A 254 -1.45 7.39 -13.39
N LEU A 255 -1.63 8.57 -14.00
CA LEU A 255 -1.18 8.83 -15.37
C LEU A 255 0.34 8.90 -15.52
N LYS A 256 1.08 9.25 -14.45
CA LYS A 256 2.54 9.13 -14.42
C LYS A 256 3.03 7.72 -14.75
N ASN A 257 2.30 6.70 -14.32
CA ASN A 257 2.61 5.29 -14.56
C ASN A 257 1.74 4.68 -15.69
N HIS A 258 0.59 5.29 -15.98
CA HIS A 258 -0.42 4.85 -16.94
C HIS A 258 -0.76 5.97 -17.93
N PRO A 259 0.15 6.37 -18.83
CA PRO A 259 -0.12 7.45 -19.78
C PRO A 259 -1.37 7.13 -20.62
N ALA A 260 -2.29 8.09 -20.75
CA ALA A 260 -3.59 7.88 -21.38
C ALA A 260 -3.44 7.49 -22.85
N ARG A 261 -2.40 7.97 -23.53
CA ARG A 261 -2.07 7.54 -24.90
C ARG A 261 -1.77 6.05 -25.07
N ARG A 262 -1.34 5.37 -24.00
CA ARG A 262 -1.01 3.93 -24.01
C ARG A 262 -2.13 3.06 -23.45
N PHE A 263 -2.84 3.56 -22.44
CA PHE A 263 -3.84 2.79 -21.69
C PHE A 263 -5.28 3.16 -22.03
N GLY A 264 -5.53 4.39 -22.48
CA GLY A 264 -6.87 4.97 -22.59
C GLY A 264 -7.45 5.31 -21.21
N CYS A 265 -8.53 6.09 -21.19
CA CYS A 265 -9.28 6.40 -19.98
C CYS A 265 -10.26 5.26 -19.65
N THR A 266 -10.86 4.65 -20.68
CA THR A 266 -11.87 3.58 -20.56
C THR A 266 -11.35 2.26 -19.99
N ILE A 267 -10.03 2.02 -19.93
CA ILE A 267 -9.50 0.86 -19.22
C ILE A 267 -9.71 1.00 -17.69
N CYS A 268 -9.57 2.22 -17.17
CA CYS A 268 -9.76 2.50 -15.75
C CYS A 268 -11.23 2.84 -15.43
N HIS A 269 -11.85 3.64 -16.30
CA HIS A 269 -13.19 4.16 -16.10
C HIS A 269 -14.29 3.29 -16.69
N GLU A 270 -13.97 2.22 -17.43
CA GLU A 270 -14.95 1.44 -18.20
C GLU A 270 -15.76 2.37 -19.15
N GLY A 271 -17.01 2.02 -19.44
CA GLY A 271 -17.82 2.69 -20.45
C GLY A 271 -17.52 2.21 -21.86
N GLN A 272 -18.03 2.94 -22.85
CA GLN A 272 -17.85 2.67 -24.26
C GLN A 272 -17.14 3.85 -24.92
N GLY A 273 -15.81 3.76 -25.07
CA GLY A 273 -15.04 4.90 -25.57
C GLY A 273 -15.27 5.22 -27.05
N ARG A 274 -15.95 4.35 -27.81
CA ARG A 274 -16.48 4.69 -29.14
C ARG A 274 -17.71 5.60 -29.09
N ALA A 275 -18.50 5.53 -28.03
CA ALA A 275 -19.83 6.14 -27.94
C ALA A 275 -19.79 7.58 -27.36
N THR A 276 -18.82 8.38 -27.79
CA THR A 276 -18.69 9.80 -27.41
C THR A 276 -19.35 10.71 -28.45
N THR A 277 -20.59 10.41 -28.83
CA THR A 277 -21.38 11.23 -29.76
C THR A 277 -22.06 12.41 -29.06
N SER A 278 -22.29 12.30 -27.76
CA SER A 278 -22.77 13.37 -26.88
C SER A 278 -22.04 13.37 -25.52
N MET A 279 -22.23 14.43 -24.72
CA MET A 279 -21.70 14.49 -23.35
C MET A 279 -22.36 13.47 -22.40
N GLU A 280 -23.63 13.14 -22.64
CA GLU A 280 -24.35 12.17 -21.81
C GLU A 280 -23.86 10.74 -22.07
N GLU A 281 -23.76 10.35 -23.34
CA GLU A 281 -23.25 9.04 -23.75
C GLU A 281 -21.77 8.89 -23.42
N GLY A 282 -20.97 9.94 -23.64
CA GLY A 282 -19.54 9.93 -23.32
C GLY A 282 -19.22 9.72 -21.84
N HIS A 283 -20.18 9.96 -20.94
CA HIS A 283 -20.05 9.71 -19.49
C HIS A 283 -20.84 8.48 -19.00
N GLY A 284 -21.30 7.63 -19.93
CA GLY A 284 -21.94 6.35 -19.63
C GLY A 284 -23.36 6.44 -19.10
N ASN A 285 -24.06 7.56 -19.29
CA ASN A 285 -25.45 7.72 -18.89
C ASN A 285 -26.41 7.21 -19.98
N VAL A 286 -26.22 5.96 -20.44
CA VAL A 286 -27.05 5.35 -21.48
C VAL A 286 -27.79 4.16 -20.93
N LYS A 287 -29.11 4.14 -21.13
CA LYS A 287 -29.97 3.04 -20.68
C LYS A 287 -29.56 1.74 -21.37
N TYR A 288 -29.37 0.68 -20.59
CA TYR A 288 -29.01 -0.68 -21.05
C TYR A 288 -27.60 -0.86 -21.61
N TRP A 289 -26.63 -0.03 -21.21
CA TRP A 289 -25.22 -0.28 -21.57
C TRP A 289 -24.65 -1.51 -20.85
N PRO A 290 -23.96 -2.42 -21.59
CA PRO A 290 -23.31 -3.58 -20.99
C PRO A 290 -22.22 -3.21 -19.99
N ASN A 291 -21.49 -2.11 -20.24
CA ASN A 291 -20.39 -1.63 -19.40
C ASN A 291 -20.68 -0.19 -18.94
N PRO A 292 -21.25 0.02 -17.74
CA PRO A 292 -21.41 1.37 -17.20
C PRO A 292 -20.03 2.00 -16.92
N MET A 293 -19.96 3.32 -17.01
CA MET A 293 -18.74 4.05 -16.67
C MET A 293 -18.58 4.15 -15.15
N HIS A 294 -17.43 3.68 -14.65
CA HIS A 294 -17.02 3.80 -13.26
C HIS A 294 -16.69 5.25 -12.91
N LYS A 295 -17.33 5.74 -11.84
CA LYS A 295 -17.16 7.09 -11.31
C LYS A 295 -16.58 7.03 -9.90
N GLY A 296 -15.85 8.08 -9.52
CA GLY A 296 -15.28 8.21 -8.18
C GLY A 296 -14.40 7.03 -7.79
N ARG A 297 -14.69 6.40 -6.65
CA ARG A 297 -13.85 5.34 -6.09
C ARG A 297 -14.03 3.98 -6.78
N LEU A 298 -15.12 3.75 -7.51
CA LEU A 298 -15.35 2.50 -8.26
C LEU A 298 -14.32 2.26 -9.36
N VAL A 299 -13.63 3.31 -9.82
CA VAL A 299 -12.51 3.23 -10.78
C VAL A 299 -11.41 2.29 -10.29
N GLN A 300 -11.26 2.14 -8.97
CA GLN A 300 -10.28 1.21 -8.39
C GLN A 300 -10.59 -0.27 -8.70
N SER A 301 -11.83 -0.60 -9.11
CA SER A 301 -12.20 -1.95 -9.53
C SER A 301 -11.37 -2.43 -10.73
N SER A 302 -10.92 -1.51 -11.58
CA SER A 302 -10.08 -1.81 -12.74
C SER A 302 -8.63 -2.10 -12.39
N CYS A 303 -8.16 -1.80 -11.17
CA CYS A 303 -6.75 -1.98 -10.81
C CYS A 303 -6.29 -3.44 -10.89
N ILE A 304 -7.14 -4.39 -10.47
CA ILE A 304 -6.77 -5.81 -10.42
C ILE A 304 -6.66 -6.47 -11.80
N MET A 305 -7.14 -5.81 -12.87
CA MET A 305 -6.97 -6.31 -14.24
C MET A 305 -5.49 -6.42 -14.63
N CYS A 306 -4.67 -5.49 -14.13
CA CYS A 306 -3.23 -5.46 -14.40
C CYS A 306 -2.39 -5.77 -13.15
N HIS A 307 -2.89 -5.45 -11.95
CA HIS A 307 -2.17 -5.61 -10.69
C HIS A 307 -2.64 -6.86 -9.93
N LYS A 308 -1.83 -7.93 -10.00
CA LYS A 308 -2.08 -9.17 -9.23
C LYS A 308 -2.06 -8.96 -7.71
N ASN A 309 -1.32 -7.96 -7.23
CA ASN A 309 -1.27 -7.60 -5.82
C ASN A 309 -1.53 -6.09 -5.67
N VAL A 310 -2.63 -5.74 -5.00
CA VAL A 310 -3.02 -4.35 -4.72
C VAL A 310 -2.68 -3.91 -3.30
N LYS A 311 -2.10 -4.80 -2.47
CA LYS A 311 -1.77 -4.50 -1.09
C LYS A 311 -0.73 -3.37 -1.00
N GLY A 312 -1.10 -2.24 -0.41
CA GLY A 312 -0.25 -1.06 -0.30
C GLY A 312 -0.01 -0.34 -1.63
N LEU A 313 -0.77 -0.65 -2.69
CA LEU A 313 -0.67 0.02 -3.98
C LEU A 313 -1.30 1.44 -3.88
N PRO A 314 -0.55 2.52 -4.13
CA PRO A 314 -1.08 3.88 -4.04
C PRO A 314 -2.28 4.09 -4.96
N GLY A 315 -3.39 4.58 -4.40
CA GLY A 315 -4.62 4.82 -5.14
C GLY A 315 -5.56 3.62 -5.30
N ALA A 316 -5.23 2.45 -4.73
CA ALA A 316 -6.04 1.22 -4.79
C ALA A 316 -6.57 0.76 -3.40
N SER A 317 -6.67 1.69 -2.44
CA SER A 317 -7.02 1.37 -1.05
C SER A 317 -8.42 0.78 -0.87
N LEU A 318 -9.39 1.14 -1.72
CA LEU A 318 -10.76 0.64 -1.65
C LEU A 318 -10.84 -0.79 -2.15
N ILE A 319 -10.22 -1.13 -3.29
CA ILE A 319 -10.21 -2.51 -3.79
C ILE A 319 -9.36 -3.42 -2.89
N GLU A 320 -8.27 -2.91 -2.31
CA GLU A 320 -7.52 -3.63 -1.27
C GLU A 320 -8.42 -3.96 -0.06
N ALA A 321 -9.19 -2.97 0.43
CA ALA A 321 -10.14 -3.19 1.52
C ALA A 321 -11.22 -4.21 1.12
N GLY A 322 -11.72 -4.14 -0.13
CA GLY A 322 -12.71 -5.08 -0.66
C GLY A 322 -12.19 -6.51 -0.67
N LEU A 323 -10.99 -6.76 -1.21
CA LEU A 323 -10.34 -8.08 -1.22
C LEU A 323 -10.18 -8.64 0.19
N ARG A 324 -9.72 -7.81 1.12
CA ARG A 324 -9.54 -8.20 2.53
C ARG A 324 -10.87 -8.55 3.18
N LEU A 325 -11.89 -7.71 3.02
CA LEU A 325 -13.23 -7.98 3.54
C LEU A 325 -13.80 -9.28 2.99
N PHE A 326 -13.74 -9.45 1.68
CA PHE A 326 -14.32 -10.60 0.97
C PHE A 326 -13.66 -11.93 1.36
N SER A 327 -12.33 -11.97 1.49
CA SER A 327 -11.58 -13.21 1.70
C SER A 327 -11.17 -13.46 3.16
N GLU A 328 -10.69 -12.43 3.87
CA GLU A 328 -10.05 -12.58 5.19
C GLU A 328 -10.97 -12.24 6.37
N GLU A 329 -11.94 -11.34 6.19
CA GLU A 329 -12.78 -10.86 7.29
C GLU A 329 -14.20 -11.44 7.29
N ARG A 330 -14.85 -11.53 6.12
CA ARG A 330 -16.23 -12.04 5.96
C ARG A 330 -16.30 -13.46 5.40
N GLY A 331 -15.21 -13.97 4.82
CA GLY A 331 -15.11 -15.36 4.38
C GLY A 331 -16.06 -15.71 3.23
N CYS A 332 -16.39 -14.75 2.37
CA CYS A 332 -17.30 -14.95 1.23
C CYS A 332 -16.82 -16.09 0.32
N THR A 333 -15.51 -16.28 0.19
CA THR A 333 -14.87 -17.37 -0.58
C THR A 333 -15.10 -18.76 0.01
N GLY A 334 -15.61 -18.87 1.25
CA GLY A 334 -16.02 -20.14 1.85
C GLY A 334 -17.30 -20.69 1.23
N CYS A 335 -18.19 -19.81 0.75
CA CYS A 335 -19.42 -20.18 0.07
C CYS A 335 -19.37 -19.92 -1.43
N HIS A 336 -18.64 -18.91 -1.90
CA HIS A 336 -18.59 -18.52 -3.31
C HIS A 336 -17.26 -18.93 -3.96
N ASP A 337 -17.34 -19.35 -5.22
CA ASP A 337 -16.17 -19.54 -6.08
C ASP A 337 -15.83 -18.24 -6.82
N VAL A 338 -14.53 -17.93 -6.87
CA VAL A 338 -13.97 -16.81 -7.64
C VAL A 338 -12.61 -17.26 -8.15
N GLU A 339 -12.42 -17.27 -9.47
CA GLU A 339 -11.14 -17.58 -10.07
C GLU A 339 -10.05 -16.60 -9.60
N GLY A 340 -8.85 -17.12 -9.31
CA GLY A 340 -7.72 -16.30 -8.87
C GLY A 340 -7.74 -15.86 -7.40
N ILE A 341 -8.84 -16.08 -6.66
CA ILE A 341 -8.92 -15.79 -5.22
C ILE A 341 -9.00 -17.10 -4.44
N THR A 342 -7.98 -17.36 -3.62
CA THR A 342 -7.93 -18.57 -2.78
C THR A 342 -8.94 -18.49 -1.64
N THR A 343 -9.66 -19.59 -1.39
CA THR A 343 -10.51 -19.71 -0.20
C THR A 343 -9.69 -19.76 1.07
N ILE A 344 -10.07 -18.92 2.04
CA ILE A 344 -9.47 -18.89 3.37
C ILE A 344 -10.54 -19.33 4.37
N LYS A 345 -10.25 -20.38 5.15
CA LYS A 345 -11.10 -20.78 6.28
C LYS A 345 -10.88 -19.81 7.44
N ILE A 346 -11.82 -18.89 7.61
CA ILE A 346 -11.75 -17.85 8.65
C ILE A 346 -12.29 -18.28 10.00
N GLY A 347 -13.09 -19.36 10.05
CA GLY A 347 -13.71 -19.87 11.26
C GLY A 347 -12.76 -20.78 12.04
N PRO A 348 -12.84 -20.80 13.38
CA PRO A 348 -12.07 -21.75 14.18
C PRO A 348 -12.49 -23.21 13.87
N PRO A 349 -11.61 -24.19 14.07
CA PRO A 349 -11.97 -25.60 13.94
C PRO A 349 -13.03 -25.97 14.98
N LEU A 350 -14.03 -26.74 14.54
CA LEU A 350 -15.16 -27.18 15.37
C LEU A 350 -15.11 -28.68 15.72
N THR A 351 -14.11 -29.42 15.23
CA THR A 351 -13.94 -30.87 15.41
C THR A 351 -14.04 -31.34 16.87
N PHE A 352 -13.68 -30.51 17.86
CA PHE A 352 -13.81 -30.82 19.29
C PHE A 352 -14.39 -29.63 20.08
N VAL A 353 -15.34 -28.90 19.49
CA VAL A 353 -15.85 -27.66 20.11
C VAL A 353 -16.55 -27.90 21.45
N GLY A 354 -17.17 -29.06 21.66
CA GLY A 354 -17.80 -29.43 22.94
C GLY A 354 -16.80 -29.70 24.08
N GLU A 355 -15.50 -29.86 23.80
CA GLU A 355 -14.44 -29.89 24.83
C GLU A 355 -13.94 -28.48 25.18
N LYS A 356 -14.20 -27.52 24.30
CA LYS A 356 -13.73 -26.14 24.39
C LYS A 356 -14.77 -25.23 25.02
N ALA A 357 -16.02 -25.29 24.54
CA ALA A 357 -17.07 -24.33 24.86
C ALA A 357 -18.32 -25.01 25.39
N SER A 358 -19.01 -24.37 26.34
CA SER A 358 -20.24 -24.90 26.93
C SER A 358 -21.38 -25.00 25.92
N TYR A 359 -22.28 -25.98 26.12
CA TYR A 359 -23.46 -26.18 25.26
C TYR A 359 -24.35 -24.92 25.20
N LYS A 360 -24.62 -24.32 26.37
CA LYS A 360 -25.35 -23.05 26.50
C LYS A 360 -24.72 -21.95 25.65
N TRP A 361 -23.40 -21.79 25.70
CA TRP A 361 -22.71 -20.80 24.88
C TRP A 361 -22.82 -21.10 23.38
N ILE A 362 -22.70 -22.37 22.96
CA ILE A 362 -22.85 -22.76 21.54
C ILE A 362 -24.24 -22.37 21.03
N MET A 363 -25.30 -22.65 21.80
CA MET A 363 -26.68 -22.29 21.47
C MET A 363 -26.84 -20.77 21.31
N THR A 364 -26.40 -19.99 22.31
CA THR A 364 -26.46 -18.52 22.26
C THR A 364 -25.71 -17.95 21.06
N TRP A 365 -24.51 -18.47 20.78
CA TRP A 365 -23.69 -18.02 19.67
C TRP A 365 -24.31 -18.34 18.31
N LEU A 366 -24.90 -19.53 18.14
CA LEU A 366 -25.58 -19.91 16.90
C LEU A 366 -26.84 -19.09 16.62
N LYS A 367 -27.54 -18.66 17.68
CA LYS A 367 -28.79 -17.90 17.57
C LYS A 367 -28.56 -16.47 17.09
N ASP A 368 -27.65 -15.74 17.74
CA ASP A 368 -27.31 -14.37 17.37
C ASP A 368 -25.86 -13.99 17.74
N PRO A 369 -24.89 -14.25 16.86
CA PRO A 369 -23.49 -13.92 17.12
C PRO A 369 -23.27 -12.42 17.40
N GLN A 370 -23.96 -11.55 16.66
CA GLN A 370 -23.85 -10.09 16.78
C GLN A 370 -24.49 -9.57 18.07
N GLY A 371 -25.59 -10.19 18.52
CA GLY A 371 -26.20 -9.90 19.82
C GLY A 371 -25.29 -10.26 21.00
N TYR A 372 -24.49 -11.34 20.88
CA TYR A 372 -23.49 -11.70 21.89
C TYR A 372 -22.25 -10.80 21.83
N TYR A 373 -21.73 -10.53 20.62
CA TYR A 373 -20.58 -9.66 20.41
C TYR A 373 -20.78 -8.82 19.15
N GLU A 374 -20.91 -7.51 19.32
CA GLU A 374 -21.22 -6.56 18.24
C GLU A 374 -20.29 -6.72 17.02
N LYS A 375 -19.00 -7.00 17.25
CA LYS A 375 -17.96 -7.19 16.21
C LYS A 375 -17.78 -8.65 15.79
N ALA A 376 -18.76 -9.52 16.03
CA ALA A 376 -18.73 -10.92 15.61
C ALA A 376 -18.65 -11.03 14.07
N ARG A 377 -17.68 -11.81 13.60
CA ARG A 377 -17.49 -12.09 12.16
C ARG A 377 -18.43 -13.16 11.62
N MET A 378 -18.84 -14.10 12.47
CA MET A 378 -19.80 -15.14 12.07
C MET A 378 -21.14 -14.44 11.75
N PRO A 379 -21.65 -14.53 10.52
CA PRO A 379 -22.88 -13.85 10.15
C PRO A 379 -24.09 -14.52 10.79
N ASN A 380 -25.20 -13.80 10.86
CA ASN A 380 -26.43 -14.33 11.42
C ASN A 380 -27.17 -15.18 10.36
N PHE A 381 -27.28 -16.49 10.60
CA PHE A 381 -27.94 -17.43 9.69
C PHE A 381 -29.48 -17.46 9.85
N LYS A 382 -30.03 -16.66 10.78
CA LYS A 382 -31.46 -16.59 11.14
C LYS A 382 -32.05 -17.99 11.36
N LEU A 383 -31.36 -18.77 12.19
CA LEU A 383 -31.75 -20.13 12.52
C LEU A 383 -32.94 -20.12 13.49
N SER A 384 -33.89 -21.03 13.26
CA SER A 384 -34.94 -21.32 14.24
C SER A 384 -34.36 -21.98 15.50
N ASP A 385 -35.07 -21.93 16.62
CA ASP A 385 -34.59 -22.53 17.88
C ASP A 385 -34.28 -24.02 17.73
N LYS A 386 -35.12 -24.74 16.96
CA LYS A 386 -34.89 -26.17 16.72
C LYS A 386 -33.69 -26.43 15.81
N GLU A 387 -33.43 -25.57 14.82
CA GLU A 387 -32.23 -25.68 13.99
C GLU A 387 -30.96 -25.42 14.83
N VAL A 388 -31.01 -24.44 15.74
CA VAL A 388 -29.91 -24.14 16.66
C VAL A 388 -29.61 -25.34 17.56
N GLU A 389 -30.64 -25.93 18.18
CA GLU A 389 -30.54 -27.14 19.02
C GLU A 389 -29.89 -28.30 18.27
N ASN A 390 -30.45 -28.67 17.11
CA ASN A 390 -29.94 -29.79 16.32
C ASN A 390 -28.46 -29.58 15.90
N ILE A 391 -28.08 -28.36 15.51
CA ILE A 391 -26.70 -28.05 15.17
C ILE A 391 -25.79 -28.14 16.40
N ALA A 392 -26.22 -27.63 17.55
CA ALA A 392 -25.44 -27.70 18.79
C ALA A 392 -25.21 -29.15 19.24
N ASP A 393 -26.25 -29.99 19.19
CA ASP A 393 -26.17 -31.43 19.45
C ASP A 393 -25.14 -32.11 18.54
N PHE A 394 -25.21 -31.85 17.24
CA PHE A 394 -24.23 -32.36 16.29
C PHE A 394 -22.80 -31.91 16.64
N LEU A 395 -22.60 -30.62 16.92
CA LEU A 395 -21.28 -30.07 17.23
C LEU A 395 -20.68 -30.66 18.52
N VAL A 396 -21.48 -30.84 19.56
CA VAL A 396 -21.02 -31.45 20.82
C VAL A 396 -20.72 -32.94 20.63
N SER A 397 -21.50 -33.64 19.80
CA SER A 397 -21.26 -35.06 19.47
C SER A 397 -19.90 -35.35 18.81
N LEU A 398 -19.22 -34.33 18.27
CA LEU A 398 -17.88 -34.47 17.67
C LEU A 398 -16.76 -34.63 18.72
N SER A 399 -17.04 -34.31 19.98
CA SER A 399 -16.08 -34.36 21.10
C SER A 399 -15.66 -35.80 21.43
N ARG A 400 -14.40 -35.98 21.88
CA ARG A 400 -13.87 -37.31 22.24
C ARG A 400 -14.32 -37.73 23.64
N ASN A 401 -14.34 -36.77 24.55
CA ASN A 401 -14.78 -37.00 25.93
C ASN A 401 -16.27 -36.68 26.07
N LYS A 402 -17.01 -37.60 26.70
CA LYS A 402 -18.44 -37.46 27.04
C LYS A 402 -18.68 -36.93 28.45
N LYS A 403 -17.65 -36.42 29.13
CA LYS A 403 -17.79 -35.85 30.48
C LYS A 403 -18.31 -34.42 30.40
N ASP A 404 -19.07 -34.01 31.41
CA ASP A 404 -19.55 -32.64 31.55
C ASP A 404 -18.41 -31.64 31.51
N LEU A 405 -18.59 -30.59 30.71
CA LEU A 405 -17.65 -29.50 30.59
C LEU A 405 -17.80 -28.58 31.80
N LYS A 406 -16.80 -28.55 32.68
CA LYS A 406 -16.71 -27.54 33.74
C LYS A 406 -16.20 -26.24 33.14
N VAL A 407 -17.01 -25.18 33.22
CA VAL A 407 -16.61 -23.83 32.81
C VAL A 407 -15.47 -23.31 33.70
N THR A 408 -14.69 -22.38 33.18
CA THR A 408 -13.47 -21.89 33.85
C THR A 408 -13.76 -20.93 35.00
N ALA A 409 -14.95 -20.31 35.05
CA ALA A 409 -15.33 -19.32 36.06
C ALA A 409 -15.06 -19.81 37.49
N ASN A 410 -14.21 -19.06 38.21
CA ASN A 410 -13.87 -19.29 39.61
C ASN A 410 -13.57 -17.94 40.27
N PRO A 411 -14.50 -17.36 41.05
CA PRO A 411 -14.27 -16.10 41.73
C PRO A 411 -13.33 -16.23 42.93
N ASP A 412 -13.19 -17.42 43.50
CA ASP A 412 -12.45 -17.70 44.75
C ASP A 412 -10.98 -18.08 44.49
N VAL A 413 -10.27 -17.28 43.69
CA VAL A 413 -8.85 -17.49 43.42
C VAL A 413 -8.01 -16.81 44.51
N GLU A 414 -7.00 -17.51 45.03
CA GLU A 414 -6.07 -16.96 46.02
C GLU A 414 -5.37 -15.69 45.48
N GLU A 415 -5.32 -14.64 46.30
CA GLU A 415 -4.81 -13.32 45.89
C GLU A 415 -3.38 -13.37 45.34
N GLU A 416 -2.50 -14.18 45.94
CA GLU A 416 -1.12 -14.32 45.46
C GLU A 416 -1.05 -14.93 44.05
N VAL A 417 -1.87 -15.96 43.78
CA VAL A 417 -1.97 -16.61 42.47
C VAL A 417 -2.54 -15.63 41.45
N TYR A 418 -3.60 -14.90 41.82
CA TYR A 418 -4.21 -13.88 40.97
C TYR A 418 -3.20 -12.80 40.56
N GLN A 419 -2.42 -12.25 41.52
CA GLN A 419 -1.43 -11.21 41.21
C GLN A 419 -0.28 -11.72 40.34
N ARG A 420 0.18 -12.96 40.54
CA ARG A 420 1.20 -13.58 39.65
C ARG A 420 0.66 -13.75 38.23
N GLY A 421 -0.55 -14.28 38.08
CA GLY A 421 -1.23 -14.42 36.79
C GLY A 421 -1.47 -13.09 36.09
N ARG A 422 -1.91 -12.05 36.82
CA ARG A 422 -2.11 -10.70 36.31
C ARG A 422 -0.81 -10.07 35.81
N SER A 423 0.27 -10.21 36.58
CA SER A 423 1.61 -9.75 36.17
C SER A 423 2.07 -10.45 34.90
N LEU A 424 1.86 -11.78 34.83
CA LEU A 424 2.16 -12.59 33.66
C LEU A 424 1.36 -12.18 32.42
N TYR A 425 0.05 -11.94 32.55
CA TYR A 425 -0.82 -11.45 31.48
C TYR A 425 -0.33 -10.11 30.92
N ASN A 426 0.04 -9.18 31.81
CA ASN A 426 0.51 -7.84 31.45
C ASN A 426 1.89 -7.84 30.79
N ARG A 427 2.86 -8.63 31.29
CA ARG A 427 4.22 -8.72 30.71
C ARG A 427 4.23 -9.49 29.38
N SER A 428 3.30 -10.42 29.20
CA SER A 428 3.12 -11.17 27.94
C SER A 428 2.34 -10.37 26.90
N ARG A 429 1.81 -9.21 27.29
CA ARG A 429 1.13 -8.24 26.42
C ARG A 429 -0.06 -8.84 25.66
N CYS A 430 -0.84 -9.70 26.32
CA CYS A 430 -2.01 -10.37 25.73
C CYS A 430 -2.98 -9.38 25.06
N VAL A 431 -3.16 -8.19 25.66
CA VAL A 431 -4.03 -7.10 25.18
C VAL A 431 -3.65 -6.50 23.83
N ILE A 432 -2.41 -6.73 23.34
CA ILE A 432 -1.98 -6.30 22.00
C ILE A 432 -2.83 -6.99 20.93
N CYS A 433 -3.20 -8.25 21.16
CA CYS A 433 -4.00 -9.05 20.23
C CYS A 433 -5.43 -9.24 20.73
N HIS A 434 -5.60 -9.56 22.01
CA HIS A 434 -6.90 -9.88 22.61
C HIS A 434 -7.56 -8.63 23.15
N PRO A 435 -8.69 -8.17 22.56
CA PRO A 435 -9.45 -7.09 23.16
C PRO A 435 -10.13 -7.57 24.45
N THR A 436 -10.51 -6.62 25.29
CA THR A 436 -11.38 -6.78 26.44
C THR A 436 -12.52 -5.78 26.29
N GLU A 437 -13.75 -6.26 26.13
CA GLU A 437 -14.93 -5.42 25.85
C GLU A 437 -14.72 -4.54 24.61
N GLY A 438 -14.10 -5.11 23.56
CA GLY A 438 -13.81 -4.41 22.32
C GLY A 438 -12.70 -3.34 22.41
N LYS A 439 -12.05 -3.16 23.56
CA LYS A 439 -10.88 -2.29 23.77
C LYS A 439 -9.58 -3.10 23.73
N GLY A 440 -8.56 -2.61 23.03
CA GLY A 440 -7.32 -3.36 22.77
C GLY A 440 -7.29 -3.98 21.37
N GLY A 441 -6.55 -5.07 21.18
CA GLY A 441 -6.50 -5.76 19.88
C GLY A 441 -5.90 -4.91 18.75
N ALA A 442 -4.77 -4.26 19.03
CA ALA A 442 -4.13 -3.31 18.12
C ALA A 442 -3.54 -3.94 16.84
N VAL A 443 -3.36 -5.27 16.80
CA VAL A 443 -2.94 -6.00 15.60
C VAL A 443 -4.13 -6.18 14.65
N LYS A 444 -4.40 -5.16 13.83
CA LYS A 444 -5.58 -5.07 12.95
C LYS A 444 -5.85 -6.32 12.08
N TYR A 445 -4.80 -7.01 11.66
CA TYR A 445 -4.87 -8.14 10.74
C TYR A 445 -4.92 -9.52 11.44
N VAL A 446 -4.92 -9.54 12.78
CA VAL A 446 -5.10 -10.78 13.55
C VAL A 446 -6.32 -10.66 14.42
N TYR A 447 -7.29 -11.52 14.15
CA TYR A 447 -8.50 -11.61 14.94
C TYR A 447 -8.26 -12.55 16.12
N ALA A 448 -7.93 -11.98 17.27
CA ALA A 448 -7.87 -12.71 18.52
C ALA A 448 -9.23 -12.65 19.22
N ALA A 449 -9.55 -13.68 20.01
CA ALA A 449 -10.79 -13.71 20.77
C ALA A 449 -10.82 -12.57 21.79
N ASP A 450 -11.97 -11.92 21.94
CA ASP A 450 -12.20 -11.03 23.08
C ASP A 450 -12.13 -11.86 24.37
N HIS A 451 -11.37 -11.37 25.33
CA HIS A 451 -11.21 -12.02 26.62
C HIS A 451 -12.32 -11.68 27.60
N ALA A 452 -13.16 -10.68 27.34
CA ALA A 452 -14.35 -10.45 28.13
C ALA A 452 -15.21 -11.72 28.15
N LYS A 453 -15.67 -12.12 29.35
CA LYS A 453 -16.64 -13.19 29.55
C LYS A 453 -16.16 -14.60 29.15
N ILE A 454 -14.86 -14.80 28.93
CA ILE A 454 -14.35 -16.12 28.51
C ILE A 454 -14.45 -17.18 29.60
N ALA A 455 -14.53 -16.78 30.87
CA ALA A 455 -14.56 -17.71 31.99
C ALA A 455 -15.85 -18.54 32.00
N ASN A 456 -16.99 -17.95 31.62
CA ASN A 456 -18.29 -18.63 31.49
C ASN A 456 -18.41 -19.44 30.18
N LYS A 457 -17.51 -19.22 29.22
CA LYS A 457 -17.53 -19.85 27.91
C LYS A 457 -16.67 -21.09 27.84
N LEU A 458 -15.43 -20.98 28.32
CA LEU A 458 -14.37 -21.96 28.03
C LEU A 458 -14.20 -22.96 29.17
N SER A 459 -13.70 -24.16 28.86
CA SER A 459 -13.21 -25.10 29.87
C SER A 459 -11.80 -24.77 30.33
N SER A 460 -11.52 -25.01 31.62
CA SER A 460 -10.20 -24.74 32.22
C SER A 460 -9.13 -25.64 31.59
N ASP A 461 -9.47 -26.91 31.36
CA ASP A 461 -8.61 -27.89 30.70
C ASP A 461 -8.23 -27.47 29.28
N TRP A 462 -9.19 -26.95 28.50
CA TRP A 462 -8.91 -26.45 27.16
C TRP A 462 -8.04 -25.20 27.22
N LEU A 463 -8.34 -24.25 28.11
CA LEU A 463 -7.60 -23.01 28.23
C LEU A 463 -6.14 -23.27 28.61
N SER A 464 -5.89 -24.16 29.56
CA SER A 464 -4.53 -24.60 29.94
C SER A 464 -3.77 -25.21 28.75
N LYS A 465 -4.37 -26.16 28.03
CA LYS A 465 -3.75 -26.79 26.84
C LYS A 465 -3.49 -25.78 25.73
N TRP A 466 -4.42 -24.85 25.51
CA TRP A 466 -4.31 -23.81 24.49
C TRP A 466 -3.17 -22.85 24.80
N ILE A 467 -3.06 -22.35 26.04
CA ILE A 467 -1.98 -21.46 26.47
C ILE A 467 -0.62 -22.17 26.41
N THR A 468 -0.57 -23.46 26.78
CA THR A 468 0.65 -24.27 26.75
C THR A 468 1.21 -24.38 25.33
N ASN A 469 0.39 -24.83 24.36
CA ASN A 469 0.83 -24.96 22.97
C ASN A 469 -0.35 -24.82 21.99
N PRO A 470 -0.65 -23.59 21.51
CA PRO A 470 -1.77 -23.36 20.60
C PRO A 470 -1.69 -24.17 19.30
N LYS A 471 -0.48 -24.42 18.79
CA LYS A 471 -0.25 -25.12 17.52
C LYS A 471 -0.47 -26.63 17.61
N ALA A 472 -0.38 -27.21 18.81
CA ALA A 472 -0.76 -28.59 19.05
C ALA A 472 -2.27 -28.80 18.86
N TYR A 473 -3.08 -27.78 19.17
CA TYR A 473 -4.52 -27.80 18.94
C TYR A 473 -4.89 -27.39 17.51
N TYR A 474 -4.34 -26.29 17.00
CA TYR A 474 -4.61 -25.79 15.66
C TYR A 474 -3.33 -25.29 14.99
N GLN A 475 -2.80 -26.05 14.02
CA GLN A 475 -1.54 -25.72 13.34
C GLN A 475 -1.56 -24.34 12.66
N GLY A 476 -2.72 -23.91 12.15
CA GLY A 476 -2.92 -22.63 11.48
C GLY A 476 -3.06 -21.41 12.41
N THR A 477 -3.00 -21.60 13.74
CA THR A 477 -3.22 -20.52 14.71
C THR A 477 -2.23 -19.38 14.56
N LYS A 478 -2.75 -18.15 14.70
CA LYS A 478 -1.95 -16.92 14.75
C LYS A 478 -1.43 -16.61 16.15
N MET A 479 -1.93 -17.29 17.20
CA MET A 479 -1.41 -17.13 18.56
C MET A 479 0.02 -17.68 18.62
N PRO A 480 1.01 -16.87 19.04
CA PRO A 480 2.38 -17.33 19.25
C PRO A 480 2.46 -18.38 20.36
N HIS A 481 3.48 -19.23 20.30
CA HIS A 481 3.82 -20.13 21.38
C HIS A 481 4.77 -19.41 22.37
N PHE A 482 4.24 -19.02 23.53
CA PHE A 482 4.97 -18.25 24.55
C PHE A 482 5.91 -19.09 25.43
N ARG A 483 5.72 -20.41 25.46
CA ARG A 483 6.53 -21.37 26.24
C ARG A 483 6.56 -21.02 27.73
N PHE A 484 5.39 -20.85 28.30
CA PHE A 484 5.22 -20.74 29.75
C PHE A 484 5.54 -22.09 30.42
N SER A 485 6.06 -22.03 31.64
CA SER A 485 6.14 -23.18 32.53
C SER A 485 4.76 -23.60 33.03
N ASP A 486 4.61 -24.83 33.52
CA ASP A 486 3.31 -25.34 34.01
C ASP A 486 2.71 -24.42 35.09
N ASN A 487 3.52 -23.97 36.06
CA ASN A 487 3.09 -23.02 37.09
C ASN A 487 2.64 -21.66 36.52
N GLU A 488 3.33 -21.17 35.48
CA GLU A 488 2.94 -19.92 34.80
C GLU A 488 1.61 -20.10 34.06
N VAL A 489 1.36 -21.28 33.46
CA VAL A 489 0.07 -21.59 32.83
C VAL A 489 -1.04 -21.65 33.88
N GLU A 490 -0.79 -22.30 35.02
CA GLU A 490 -1.75 -22.39 36.13
C GLU A 490 -2.11 -21.01 36.69
N ASP A 491 -1.09 -20.18 37.02
CA ASP A 491 -1.30 -18.80 37.49
C ASP A 491 -2.11 -17.97 36.47
N LEU A 492 -1.81 -18.11 35.16
CA LEU A 492 -2.52 -17.38 34.11
C LEU A 492 -3.97 -17.84 33.96
N VAL A 493 -4.23 -19.14 33.99
CA VAL A 493 -5.59 -19.71 33.93
C VAL A 493 -6.40 -19.27 35.14
N ALA A 494 -5.81 -19.30 36.34
CA ALA A 494 -6.44 -18.86 37.58
C ALA A 494 -6.81 -17.36 37.54
N PHE A 495 -5.89 -16.50 37.09
CA PHE A 495 -6.20 -15.10 36.85
C PHE A 495 -7.37 -14.92 35.85
N MET A 496 -7.31 -15.62 34.71
CA MET A 496 -8.35 -15.54 33.67
C MET A 496 -9.70 -16.08 34.14
N SER A 497 -9.73 -17.06 35.06
CA SER A 497 -10.96 -17.60 35.64
C SER A 497 -11.70 -16.64 36.57
N ALA A 498 -10.99 -15.73 37.21
CA ALA A 498 -11.55 -14.76 38.15
C ALA A 498 -11.83 -13.41 37.49
N GLU A 499 -10.92 -12.93 36.62
CA GLU A 499 -11.01 -11.60 36.01
C GLU A 499 -12.10 -11.50 34.95
N PHE A 500 -12.29 -12.56 34.16
CA PHE A 500 -13.11 -12.51 32.94
C PHE A 500 -14.45 -13.23 33.08
N ILE A 501 -15.05 -13.12 34.26
CA ILE A 501 -16.39 -13.61 34.56
C ILE A 501 -17.44 -12.62 34.03
N ASP A 502 -18.48 -13.16 33.41
CA ASP A 502 -19.71 -12.45 33.12
C ASP A 502 -20.62 -12.50 34.35
N TRP A 503 -20.52 -11.51 35.23
CA TRP A 503 -21.25 -11.48 36.49
C TRP A 503 -22.77 -11.49 36.28
N ASP A 504 -23.26 -10.80 35.24
CA ASP A 504 -24.68 -10.80 34.86
C ASP A 504 -25.20 -12.21 34.53
N ALA A 505 -24.35 -13.05 33.92
CA ALA A 505 -24.69 -14.44 33.60
C ALA A 505 -24.42 -15.40 34.77
N PHE A 506 -23.44 -15.09 35.63
CA PHE A 506 -23.03 -15.88 36.78
C PHE A 506 -24.07 -15.84 37.91
N GLU A 507 -24.63 -14.66 38.21
CA GLU A 507 -25.68 -14.50 39.23
C GLU A 507 -26.98 -15.23 38.83
N VAL A 508 -27.35 -15.17 37.55
CA VAL A 508 -28.51 -15.91 37.02
C VAL A 508 -28.32 -17.44 37.13
N GLU A 509 -27.07 -17.92 37.04
CA GLU A 509 -26.75 -19.35 37.16
C GLU A 509 -26.82 -19.88 38.61
N GLU A 510 -26.47 -19.06 39.61
CA GLU A 510 -26.65 -19.41 41.03
C GLU A 510 -28.14 -19.46 41.42
N GLU A 511 -28.96 -18.56 40.86
CA GLU A 511 -30.41 -18.54 41.09
C GLU A 511 -31.12 -19.69 40.35
N SER A 512 -30.64 -20.09 39.16
CA SER A 512 -31.21 -21.16 38.34
C SER A 512 -30.75 -22.57 38.74
N LYS A 513 -30.79 -22.93 40.03
CA LYS A 513 -30.62 -24.33 40.48
C LYS A 513 -31.66 -25.24 39.81
N GLY A 514 -31.40 -25.73 38.60
CA GLY A 514 -32.32 -26.65 37.93
C GLY A 514 -32.31 -26.70 36.40
N ASP A 515 -31.61 -25.82 35.68
CA ASP A 515 -31.50 -26.00 34.22
C ASP A 515 -30.53 -27.14 33.94
N LYS A 516 -31.10 -28.29 33.52
CA LYS A 516 -30.41 -29.54 33.22
C LYS A 516 -29.11 -29.26 32.45
N VAL A 517 -27.99 -29.41 33.13
CA VAL A 517 -26.71 -29.72 32.50
C VAL A 517 -26.95 -31.02 31.74
N VAL A 518 -27.06 -30.92 30.41
CA VAL A 518 -27.23 -32.10 29.55
C VAL A 518 -25.93 -32.88 29.63
N SER A 519 -25.91 -33.87 30.51
CA SER A 519 -24.91 -34.93 30.44
C SER A 519 -24.91 -35.47 29.02
N ILE A 520 -23.74 -35.54 28.37
CA ILE A 520 -23.55 -35.99 26.97
C ILE A 520 -24.08 -37.44 26.73
N GLU A 521 -24.60 -38.10 27.76
CA GLU A 521 -25.19 -39.42 27.72
C GLU A 521 -26.62 -39.48 27.13
N GLU A 522 -27.33 -38.34 26.91
CA GLU A 522 -28.68 -38.32 26.30
C GLU A 522 -28.86 -37.35 25.09
N ILE A 523 -27.85 -37.20 24.21
CA ILE A 523 -28.07 -36.48 22.93
C ILE A 523 -28.83 -37.40 21.95
N ASP A 524 -29.98 -36.94 21.45
CA ASP A 524 -30.80 -37.68 20.47
C ASP A 524 -30.05 -37.89 19.13
N PRO A 525 -29.80 -39.14 18.71
CA PRO A 525 -29.16 -39.43 17.42
C PRO A 525 -29.90 -38.83 16.21
N ALA A 526 -31.23 -38.69 16.27
CA ALA A 526 -32.00 -38.08 15.19
C ALA A 526 -31.76 -36.56 15.11
N SER A 527 -31.63 -35.91 16.27
CA SER A 527 -31.21 -34.50 16.37
C SER A 527 -29.82 -34.29 15.76
N VAL A 528 -28.86 -35.16 16.09
CA VAL A 528 -27.48 -35.13 15.55
C VAL A 528 -27.46 -35.26 14.02
N GLU A 529 -28.21 -36.21 13.44
CA GLU A 529 -28.25 -36.37 11.98
C GLU A 529 -28.94 -35.17 11.29
N THR A 530 -29.97 -34.62 11.94
CA THR A 530 -30.64 -33.39 11.45
C THR A 530 -29.67 -32.21 11.50
N GLY A 531 -28.93 -32.05 12.60
CA GLY A 531 -27.88 -31.03 12.77
C GLY A 531 -26.80 -31.15 11.71
N ARG A 532 -26.33 -32.37 11.44
CA ARG A 532 -25.38 -32.67 10.36
C ARG A 532 -25.93 -32.22 9.00
N THR A 533 -27.19 -32.50 8.71
CA THR A 533 -27.85 -32.07 7.47
C THR A 533 -27.95 -30.54 7.38
N LEU A 534 -28.24 -29.85 8.48
CA LEU A 534 -28.30 -28.39 8.54
C LEU A 534 -26.93 -27.75 8.34
N VAL A 535 -25.88 -28.28 8.97
CA VAL A 535 -24.48 -27.88 8.74
C VAL A 535 -24.12 -27.97 7.26
N LYS A 536 -24.56 -29.03 6.57
CA LYS A 536 -24.42 -29.16 5.11
C LYS A 536 -25.21 -28.09 4.36
N LYS A 537 -26.49 -27.93 4.70
CA LYS A 537 -27.44 -27.00 4.04
C LYS A 537 -26.95 -25.55 4.07
N TYR A 538 -26.40 -25.10 5.19
CA TYR A 538 -25.92 -23.73 5.40
C TYR A 538 -24.44 -23.54 5.07
N GLY A 539 -23.71 -24.60 4.71
CA GLY A 539 -22.33 -24.48 4.24
C GLY A 539 -21.34 -24.08 5.34
N CYS A 540 -21.60 -24.42 6.61
CA CYS A 540 -20.75 -23.98 7.74
C CYS A 540 -19.29 -24.43 7.58
N PHE A 541 -19.06 -25.55 6.88
CA PHE A 541 -17.74 -26.10 6.55
C PHE A 541 -16.91 -25.25 5.57
N GLY A 542 -17.53 -24.27 4.90
CA GLY A 542 -16.85 -23.30 4.05
C GLY A 542 -15.97 -22.35 4.87
N CYS A 543 -16.42 -21.98 6.07
CA CYS A 543 -15.66 -21.15 7.01
C CYS A 543 -14.95 -21.98 8.08
N HIS A 544 -15.56 -23.07 8.56
CA HIS A 544 -15.06 -23.88 9.66
C HIS A 544 -14.41 -25.19 9.19
N GLU A 545 -13.47 -25.70 9.97
CA GLU A 545 -13.03 -27.09 9.87
C GLU A 545 -13.96 -27.96 10.72
N ILE A 546 -14.69 -28.87 10.07
CA ILE A 546 -15.69 -29.72 10.70
C ILE A 546 -15.44 -31.16 10.23
N LYS A 547 -15.30 -32.08 11.20
CA LYS A 547 -15.07 -33.50 10.93
C LYS A 547 -16.17 -34.09 10.05
N GLY A 548 -15.80 -34.73 8.94
CA GLY A 548 -16.73 -35.37 8.01
C GLY A 548 -17.29 -34.46 6.91
N PHE A 549 -16.81 -33.22 6.82
CA PHE A 549 -17.18 -32.23 5.79
C PHE A 549 -15.97 -31.76 4.96
N GLU A 550 -14.83 -32.44 5.07
CA GLU A 550 -13.56 -32.01 4.46
C GLU A 550 -13.59 -32.01 2.92
N LYS A 551 -14.52 -32.75 2.32
CA LYS A 551 -14.67 -32.93 0.87
C LYS A 551 -15.95 -32.31 0.30
N GLU A 552 -16.70 -31.56 1.10
CA GLU A 552 -17.94 -30.95 0.64
C GLU A 552 -17.68 -29.73 -0.24
N ASN A 553 -18.51 -29.57 -1.28
CA ASN A 553 -18.39 -28.46 -2.22
C ASN A 553 -19.05 -27.19 -1.67
N LYS A 554 -18.61 -26.04 -2.18
CA LYS A 554 -19.22 -24.75 -1.86
C LYS A 554 -20.69 -24.70 -2.28
N ILE A 555 -21.48 -23.91 -1.55
CA ILE A 555 -22.95 -23.84 -1.70
C ILE A 555 -23.45 -22.56 -2.38
N GLY A 556 -22.59 -21.55 -2.55
CA GLY A 556 -22.92 -20.27 -3.13
C GLY A 556 -22.70 -20.25 -4.65
N ALA A 557 -23.24 -19.23 -5.30
CA ALA A 557 -23.04 -19.04 -6.74
C ALA A 557 -21.58 -18.72 -7.07
N ASP A 558 -21.14 -19.09 -8.27
CA ASP A 558 -19.88 -18.61 -8.84
C ASP A 558 -19.97 -17.10 -9.08
N LEU A 559 -18.99 -16.35 -8.57
CA LEU A 559 -18.91 -14.90 -8.68
C LEU A 559 -17.81 -14.43 -9.64
N THR A 560 -17.06 -15.33 -10.28
CA THR A 560 -15.92 -15.02 -11.16
C THR A 560 -16.24 -13.96 -12.22
N LEU A 561 -17.44 -14.00 -12.78
CA LEU A 561 -17.91 -13.06 -13.81
C LEU A 561 -19.05 -12.15 -13.34
N PHE A 562 -19.22 -12.00 -12.02
CA PHE A 562 -20.36 -11.28 -11.47
C PHE A 562 -20.40 -9.80 -11.85
N GLY A 563 -19.24 -9.13 -11.95
CA GLY A 563 -19.11 -7.74 -12.38
C GLY A 563 -19.45 -7.51 -13.86
N SER A 564 -19.54 -8.57 -14.67
CA SER A 564 -19.96 -8.52 -16.08
C SER A 564 -21.46 -8.76 -16.28
N LYS A 565 -22.23 -9.08 -15.22
CA LYS A 565 -23.67 -9.31 -15.35
C LYS A 565 -24.42 -7.99 -15.60
N THR A 566 -25.26 -7.97 -16.63
CA THR A 566 -26.18 -6.86 -16.87
C THR A 566 -27.44 -7.01 -16.01
N VAL A 567 -28.24 -5.94 -15.91
CA VAL A 567 -29.42 -5.86 -15.03
C VAL A 567 -30.45 -6.96 -15.36
N GLU A 568 -30.52 -7.41 -16.60
CA GLU A 568 -31.43 -8.45 -17.08
C GLU A 568 -31.09 -9.84 -16.53
N PHE A 569 -29.83 -10.07 -16.12
CA PHE A 569 -29.37 -11.31 -15.50
C PHE A 569 -29.39 -11.27 -13.97
N LEU A 570 -29.93 -10.20 -13.39
CA LEU A 570 -30.11 -10.06 -11.95
C LEU A 570 -31.54 -10.41 -11.56
N ASP A 571 -31.67 -11.29 -10.57
CA ASP A 571 -32.96 -11.75 -10.06
C ASP A 571 -33.45 -10.83 -8.94
N PHE A 572 -34.42 -9.97 -9.25
CA PHE A 572 -35.05 -9.05 -8.29
C PHE A 572 -36.12 -9.74 -7.43
N GLY A 573 -36.51 -10.97 -7.75
CA GLY A 573 -37.50 -11.73 -7.00
C GLY A 573 -38.78 -10.94 -6.74
N ILE A 574 -39.17 -10.80 -5.47
CA ILE A 574 -40.39 -10.10 -5.04
C ILE A 574 -40.21 -8.58 -4.85
N VAL A 575 -38.99 -8.06 -4.93
CA VAL A 575 -38.71 -6.64 -4.70
C VAL A 575 -39.17 -5.80 -5.90
N GLN A 576 -40.15 -4.92 -5.68
CA GLN A 576 -40.69 -4.04 -6.72
C GLN A 576 -40.20 -2.58 -6.59
N ASP A 577 -40.01 -2.10 -5.37
CA ASP A 577 -39.68 -0.70 -5.05
C ASP A 577 -38.17 -0.44 -5.05
N MET A 578 -37.50 -0.78 -6.16
CA MET A 578 -36.06 -0.55 -6.32
C MET A 578 -35.73 -0.10 -7.74
N GLU A 579 -34.95 0.98 -7.85
CA GLU A 579 -34.37 1.36 -9.14
C GLU A 579 -33.46 0.24 -9.65
N ARG A 580 -33.78 -0.28 -10.83
CA ARG A 580 -33.11 -1.44 -11.43
C ARG A 580 -31.72 -1.08 -11.94
N SER A 581 -30.72 -1.30 -11.11
CA SER A 581 -29.30 -1.17 -11.46
C SER A 581 -28.48 -2.28 -10.82
N TRP A 582 -27.31 -2.57 -11.41
CA TRP A 582 -26.38 -3.57 -10.85
C TRP A 582 -25.91 -3.19 -9.44
N THR A 583 -25.62 -1.90 -9.23
CA THR A 583 -25.16 -1.37 -7.94
C THR A 583 -26.23 -1.50 -6.87
N ASN A 584 -27.46 -1.07 -7.14
CA ASN A 584 -28.55 -1.12 -6.16
C ASN A 584 -28.89 -2.56 -5.78
N TRP A 585 -28.94 -3.46 -6.78
CA TRP A 585 -29.17 -4.88 -6.54
C TRP A 585 -28.05 -5.48 -5.68
N THR A 586 -26.79 -5.18 -5.98
CA THR A 586 -25.63 -5.71 -5.23
C THR A 586 -25.62 -5.22 -3.79
N VAL A 587 -25.85 -3.93 -3.56
CA VAL A 587 -25.96 -3.35 -2.21
C VAL A 587 -27.12 -3.98 -1.45
N ALA A 588 -28.30 -4.11 -2.07
CA ALA A 588 -29.46 -4.73 -1.43
C ALA A 588 -29.20 -6.20 -1.08
N LYS A 589 -28.53 -6.94 -1.98
CA LYS A 589 -28.17 -8.34 -1.76
C LYS A 589 -27.19 -8.52 -0.61
N LEU A 590 -26.23 -7.61 -0.46
CA LEU A 590 -25.28 -7.63 0.65
C LEU A 590 -25.91 -7.22 1.98
N LYS A 591 -26.85 -6.27 1.98
CA LYS A 591 -27.55 -5.79 3.19
C LYS A 591 -28.58 -6.78 3.72
N ASP A 592 -29.51 -7.20 2.87
CA ASP A 592 -30.54 -8.17 3.21
C ASP A 592 -30.74 -9.12 2.02
N PRO A 593 -30.05 -10.27 1.98
CA PRO A 593 -30.19 -11.19 0.88
C PRO A 593 -31.56 -11.85 0.80
N ARG A 594 -32.33 -11.89 1.90
CA ARG A 594 -33.59 -12.65 2.03
C ARG A 594 -34.81 -11.85 1.57
N GLN A 595 -34.72 -10.53 1.44
CA GLN A 595 -35.78 -9.69 0.86
C GLN A 595 -36.21 -10.13 -0.56
N PHE A 596 -35.35 -10.83 -1.29
CA PHE A 596 -35.61 -11.23 -2.69
C PHE A 596 -36.58 -12.42 -2.80
N ARG A 597 -36.51 -13.40 -1.89
CA ARG A 597 -37.40 -14.57 -1.83
C ARG A 597 -37.10 -15.43 -0.59
N GLU A 598 -38.06 -16.27 -0.23
CA GLU A 598 -37.88 -17.29 0.79
C GLU A 598 -36.83 -18.36 0.41
N GLY A 599 -36.22 -19.00 1.41
CA GLY A 599 -35.28 -20.09 1.22
C GLY A 599 -33.83 -19.69 0.85
N ILE A 600 -33.51 -18.40 0.81
CA ILE A 600 -32.14 -17.92 0.57
C ILE A 600 -31.23 -18.28 1.75
N LYS A 601 -30.14 -19.00 1.43
CA LYS A 601 -29.17 -19.52 2.40
C LYS A 601 -28.08 -18.52 2.77
N MET A 602 -27.89 -17.47 1.98
CA MET A 602 -26.91 -16.43 2.27
C MET A 602 -27.27 -15.78 3.62
N PRO A 603 -26.36 -15.77 4.60
CA PRO A 603 -26.63 -15.23 5.92
C PRO A 603 -26.57 -13.69 5.91
N GLU A 604 -27.05 -13.08 6.98
CA GLU A 604 -27.01 -11.63 7.17
C GLU A 604 -25.67 -11.22 7.78
N TYR A 605 -24.99 -10.30 7.09
CA TYR A 605 -23.71 -9.74 7.55
C TYR A 605 -23.93 -8.35 8.13
N SER A 606 -23.33 -8.07 9.29
CA SER A 606 -23.23 -6.71 9.81
C SER A 606 -22.13 -5.95 9.05
N LEU A 607 -22.53 -5.28 7.96
CA LEU A 607 -21.66 -4.50 7.07
C LEU A 607 -21.90 -3.01 7.26
N THR A 608 -20.81 -2.25 7.40
CA THR A 608 -20.87 -0.78 7.39
C THR A 608 -21.02 -0.25 5.96
N ASP A 609 -21.38 1.02 5.79
CA ASP A 609 -21.42 1.65 4.46
C ASP A 609 -20.03 1.62 3.76
N GLN A 610 -18.95 1.69 4.53
CA GLN A 610 -17.58 1.54 4.00
C GLN A 610 -17.31 0.10 3.54
N ASP A 611 -17.79 -0.89 4.28
CA ASP A 611 -17.66 -2.30 3.89
C ASP A 611 -18.40 -2.56 2.56
N LEU A 612 -19.61 -2.00 2.43
CA LEU A 612 -20.41 -2.11 1.22
C LEU A 612 -19.73 -1.44 0.04
N GLU A 613 -19.23 -0.22 0.19
CA GLU A 613 -18.49 0.47 -0.88
C GLU A 613 -17.29 -0.35 -1.37
N ALA A 614 -16.52 -0.93 -0.44
CA ALA A 614 -15.35 -1.75 -0.73
C ALA A 614 -15.72 -3.09 -1.41
N LEU A 615 -16.75 -3.78 -0.92
CA LEU A 615 -17.22 -5.04 -1.50
C LEU A 615 -17.85 -4.82 -2.87
N VAL A 616 -18.62 -3.75 -3.09
CA VAL A 616 -19.18 -3.41 -4.40
C VAL A 616 -18.05 -3.08 -5.38
N CYS A 617 -17.03 -2.33 -4.95
CA CYS A 617 -15.84 -2.05 -5.78
C CYS A 617 -15.12 -3.35 -6.18
N LEU A 618 -14.95 -4.29 -5.25
CA LEU A 618 -14.39 -5.60 -5.56
C LEU A 618 -15.28 -6.40 -6.51
N LEU A 619 -16.57 -6.52 -6.22
CA LEU A 619 -17.50 -7.32 -7.04
C LEU A 619 -17.59 -6.77 -8.48
N ALA A 620 -17.46 -5.45 -8.65
CA ALA A 620 -17.41 -4.81 -9.96
C ALA A 620 -16.14 -5.17 -10.75
N SER A 621 -15.09 -5.67 -10.09
CA SER A 621 -13.84 -6.10 -10.72
C SER A 621 -13.85 -7.54 -11.24
N PHE A 622 -14.84 -8.34 -10.84
CA PHE A 622 -14.97 -9.74 -11.23
C PHE A 622 -15.52 -9.86 -12.66
N LYS A 623 -14.63 -9.64 -13.63
CA LYS A 623 -14.96 -9.55 -15.06
C LYS A 623 -14.05 -10.45 -15.89
N GLU A 624 -14.56 -10.84 -17.05
CA GLU A 624 -13.81 -11.54 -18.09
C GLU A 624 -12.90 -10.53 -18.82
N ASN A 625 -11.67 -10.32 -18.35
CA ASN A 625 -10.72 -9.46 -19.05
C ASN A 625 -9.31 -10.05 -18.98
N SER A 626 -8.87 -10.66 -20.11
CA SER A 626 -7.47 -11.02 -20.29
C SER A 626 -6.68 -9.80 -20.76
N ILE A 627 -5.78 -9.31 -19.92
CA ILE A 627 -4.85 -8.23 -20.29
C ILE A 627 -3.53 -8.86 -20.76
N PRO A 628 -2.91 -8.39 -21.86
CA PRO A 628 -1.59 -8.86 -22.27
C PRO A 628 -0.52 -8.67 -21.19
N ILE A 629 0.45 -9.59 -21.13
CA ILE A 629 1.44 -9.64 -20.06
C ILE A 629 2.31 -8.38 -19.96
N GLU A 630 2.46 -7.63 -21.05
CA GLU A 630 3.20 -6.36 -21.13
C GLU A 630 2.50 -5.17 -20.45
N TYR A 631 1.19 -5.28 -20.21
CA TYR A 631 0.38 -4.34 -19.43
C TYR A 631 0.20 -4.83 -17.98
N SER A 632 0.53 -6.09 -17.70
CA SER A 632 0.49 -6.65 -16.35
C SER A 632 1.64 -6.13 -15.50
N ALA A 633 1.34 -5.69 -14.29
CA ALA A 633 2.36 -5.37 -13.31
C ALA A 633 3.03 -6.67 -12.83
N LYS A 634 4.35 -6.80 -13.05
CA LYS A 634 5.11 -7.92 -12.49
C LYS A 634 5.05 -7.85 -10.96
N SER A 635 4.47 -8.87 -10.33
CA SER A 635 4.59 -9.05 -8.88
C SER A 635 6.06 -9.32 -8.56
N THR A 636 6.74 -8.38 -7.91
CA THR A 636 8.15 -8.51 -7.54
C THR A 636 8.37 -9.28 -6.24
N SER A 637 7.31 -9.61 -5.50
CA SER A 637 7.41 -10.38 -4.27
C SER A 637 7.00 -11.83 -4.50
N GLU A 638 7.97 -12.73 -4.67
CA GLU A 638 7.76 -14.10 -4.21
C GLU A 638 7.51 -14.06 -2.70
N GLU A 639 6.53 -14.82 -2.24
CA GLU A 639 6.15 -14.85 -0.83
C GLU A 639 7.35 -15.33 0.01
N TYR A 640 8.02 -14.42 0.72
CA TYR A 640 9.21 -14.75 1.51
C TYR A 640 8.86 -15.81 2.57
N LYS A 641 9.45 -17.00 2.42
CA LYS A 641 9.33 -18.14 3.34
C LYS A 641 10.71 -18.51 3.86
N PRO A 642 11.12 -17.99 5.04
CA PRO A 642 12.41 -18.34 5.61
C PRO A 642 12.49 -19.85 5.84
N GLN A 643 13.65 -20.44 5.54
CA GLN A 643 13.89 -21.88 5.65
C GLN A 643 14.76 -22.22 6.87
N GLY A 644 14.96 -23.52 7.11
CA GLY A 644 15.83 -24.01 8.18
C GLY A 644 15.33 -23.69 9.60
N LYS A 645 16.28 -23.58 10.55
CA LYS A 645 15.98 -23.33 11.97
C LYS A 645 15.28 -21.98 12.17
N PHE A 646 15.77 -20.92 11.52
CA PHE A 646 15.14 -19.60 11.56
C PHE A 646 13.70 -19.64 11.02
N GLY A 647 13.48 -20.30 9.87
CA GLY A 647 12.14 -20.49 9.31
C GLY A 647 11.17 -21.23 10.24
N THR A 648 11.68 -22.19 11.01
CA THR A 648 10.91 -22.91 12.02
C THR A 648 10.52 -22.00 13.18
N LEU A 649 11.45 -21.17 13.66
CA LEU A 649 11.17 -20.17 14.70
C LEU A 649 10.18 -19.11 14.25
N VAL A 650 10.35 -18.56 13.04
CA VAL A 650 9.41 -17.59 12.45
C VAL A 650 7.99 -18.14 12.40
N ARG A 651 7.83 -19.42 12.05
CA ARG A 651 6.52 -20.08 12.05
C ARG A 651 6.03 -20.39 13.45
N ASN A 652 6.86 -20.89 14.37
CA ASN A 652 6.45 -21.29 15.71
C ASN A 652 6.01 -20.07 16.57
N LEU A 653 6.77 -18.99 16.49
CA LEU A 653 6.52 -17.73 17.21
C LEU A 653 5.59 -16.78 16.43
N ASN A 654 5.21 -17.15 15.20
CA ASN A 654 4.39 -16.33 14.32
C ASN A 654 4.95 -14.90 14.12
N CYS A 655 6.26 -14.75 13.91
CA CYS A 655 6.91 -13.43 13.82
C CYS A 655 6.25 -12.51 12.77
N LEU A 656 5.78 -13.09 11.66
CA LEU A 656 5.14 -12.36 10.55
C LEU A 656 3.75 -11.80 10.90
N VAL A 657 3.15 -12.17 12.03
CA VAL A 657 1.94 -11.51 12.54
C VAL A 657 2.22 -10.06 12.89
N CYS A 658 3.36 -9.80 13.53
CA CYS A 658 3.73 -8.47 13.98
C CYS A 658 4.70 -7.79 12.99
N HIS A 659 5.70 -8.53 12.52
CA HIS A 659 6.82 -7.99 11.75
C HIS A 659 6.65 -8.20 10.25
N ARG A 660 7.13 -7.22 9.48
CA ARG A 660 7.34 -7.35 8.04
C ARG A 660 8.76 -7.82 7.76
N ILE A 661 8.92 -8.81 6.89
CA ILE A 661 10.22 -9.30 6.41
C ILE A 661 10.15 -9.54 4.91
N LYS A 662 11.00 -8.85 4.14
CA LYS A 662 11.06 -8.91 2.67
C LYS A 662 9.67 -8.78 2.03
N GLY A 663 8.89 -7.81 2.51
CA GLY A 663 7.52 -7.53 2.02
C GLY A 663 6.43 -8.47 2.53
N ASN A 664 6.75 -9.51 3.30
CA ASN A 664 5.76 -10.44 3.88
C ASN A 664 5.51 -10.13 5.37
N GLY A 665 4.27 -10.26 5.85
CA GLY A 665 3.88 -10.08 7.26
C GLY A 665 3.14 -8.77 7.58
N GLY A 666 3.04 -8.47 8.88
CA GLY A 666 2.31 -7.33 9.44
C GLY A 666 3.15 -6.05 9.56
N ASP A 667 2.49 -4.92 9.77
CA ASP A 667 3.10 -3.60 10.00
C ASP A 667 2.91 -3.10 11.44
N PHE A 668 2.48 -3.99 12.34
CA PHE A 668 2.33 -3.63 13.73
C PHE A 668 3.69 -3.35 14.35
N ALA A 669 4.67 -4.23 14.19
CA ALA A 669 6.02 -4.08 14.71
C ALA A 669 7.01 -3.58 13.63
N PRO A 670 8.24 -3.17 14.00
CA PRO A 670 9.24 -2.68 13.04
C PRO A 670 9.51 -3.69 11.91
N GLU A 671 9.75 -3.17 10.71
CA GLU A 671 10.16 -3.98 9.57
C GLU A 671 11.57 -4.52 9.77
N LEU A 672 11.72 -5.85 9.72
CA LEU A 672 12.98 -6.52 10.00
C LEU A 672 13.83 -6.77 8.75
N THR A 673 13.33 -6.44 7.56
CA THR A 673 13.98 -6.72 6.26
C THR A 673 15.46 -6.31 6.21
N TYR A 674 15.82 -5.24 6.92
CA TYR A 674 17.16 -4.67 6.93
C TYR A 674 17.73 -4.51 8.36
N GLU A 675 17.14 -5.16 9.35
CA GLU A 675 17.48 -4.97 10.77
C GLU A 675 18.93 -5.33 11.08
N GLY A 676 19.51 -6.29 10.33
CA GLY A 676 20.90 -6.70 10.46
C GLY A 676 21.90 -5.58 10.18
N SER A 677 21.54 -4.60 9.35
CA SER A 677 22.39 -3.43 9.11
C SER A 677 22.25 -2.35 10.19
N ARG A 678 21.18 -2.40 11.00
CA ARG A 678 20.79 -1.32 11.92
C ARG A 678 21.34 -1.51 13.32
N VAL A 679 21.25 -2.73 13.84
CA VAL A 679 21.58 -3.04 15.25
C VAL A 679 22.86 -3.88 15.38
N THR A 680 23.52 -3.74 16.53
CA THR A 680 24.63 -4.61 16.93
C THR A 680 24.10 -6.02 17.23
N ARG A 681 24.97 -7.03 17.10
CA ARG A 681 24.57 -8.41 17.37
C ARG A 681 24.35 -8.62 18.87
N GLU A 682 25.24 -8.06 19.68
CA GLU A 682 25.24 -8.16 21.14
C GLU A 682 23.94 -7.62 21.72
N TRP A 683 23.53 -6.41 21.30
CA TRP A 683 22.25 -5.84 21.71
C TRP A 683 21.07 -6.70 21.27
N LEU A 684 21.10 -7.26 20.05
CA LEU A 684 20.00 -8.08 19.54
C LEU A 684 19.85 -9.37 20.36
N VAL A 685 20.95 -10.00 20.77
CA VAL A 685 20.96 -11.15 21.67
C VAL A 685 20.34 -10.79 23.03
N ASP A 686 20.81 -9.71 23.65
CA ASP A 686 20.29 -9.27 24.95
C ASP A 686 18.81 -8.89 24.88
N PHE A 687 18.41 -8.18 23.82
CA PHE A 687 17.02 -7.79 23.58
C PHE A 687 16.10 -9.00 23.38
N LEU A 688 16.54 -10.04 22.68
CA LEU A 688 15.73 -11.25 22.48
C LEU A 688 15.56 -12.07 23.77
N LYS A 689 16.55 -12.04 24.68
CA LYS A 689 16.46 -12.70 26.00
C LYS A 689 15.55 -11.94 26.95
N SER A 690 15.63 -10.61 26.95
CA SER A 690 14.82 -9.74 27.78
C SER A 690 14.45 -8.47 27.01
N PRO A 691 13.31 -8.48 26.28
CA PRO A 691 12.89 -7.32 25.52
C PRO A 691 12.59 -6.13 26.46
N ASP A 692 13.48 -5.13 26.43
CA ASP A 692 13.36 -3.93 27.26
C ASP A 692 12.51 -2.84 26.59
N ILE A 693 12.08 -1.83 27.36
CA ILE A 693 11.31 -0.68 26.92
C ILE A 693 12.22 0.26 26.13
N VAL A 694 12.34 0.01 24.83
CA VAL A 694 13.11 0.88 23.91
C VAL A 694 12.43 2.24 23.72
N ARG A 695 11.10 2.29 23.82
CA ARG A 695 10.29 3.50 23.70
C ARG A 695 9.12 3.43 24.70
N PRO A 696 9.11 4.26 25.77
CA PRO A 696 8.11 4.19 26.84
C PRO A 696 6.65 4.30 26.37
N LEU A 697 6.41 5.02 25.28
CA LEU A 697 5.06 5.32 24.77
C LEU A 697 4.68 4.53 23.49
N LEU A 698 5.49 3.55 23.07
CA LEU A 698 5.28 2.81 21.81
C LEU A 698 5.28 1.29 22.00
N LYS A 699 4.92 0.58 20.92
CA LYS A 699 4.71 -0.89 20.85
C LYS A 699 5.93 -1.66 21.38
N GLN A 700 5.70 -2.61 22.27
CA GLN A 700 6.74 -3.44 22.92
C GLN A 700 6.65 -4.90 22.48
N MET A 701 7.79 -5.57 22.39
CA MET A 701 7.87 -6.99 22.02
C MET A 701 7.58 -7.88 23.25
N PRO A 702 6.71 -8.89 23.13
CA PRO A 702 6.48 -9.85 24.22
C PRO A 702 7.68 -10.76 24.48
N LYS A 703 7.78 -11.29 25.70
CA LYS A 703 8.78 -12.31 26.07
C LYS A 703 8.29 -13.70 25.64
N PHE A 704 9.06 -14.39 24.79
CA PHE A 704 8.74 -15.72 24.25
C PHE A 704 9.55 -16.88 24.86
N ASN A 705 10.29 -16.62 25.95
CA ASN A 705 11.12 -17.60 26.65
C ASN A 705 11.99 -18.44 25.69
N LEU A 706 12.77 -17.75 24.84
CA LEU A 706 13.69 -18.36 23.89
C LEU A 706 14.87 -19.03 24.61
N THR A 707 15.34 -20.16 24.07
CA THR A 707 16.62 -20.75 24.50
C THR A 707 17.80 -19.95 23.94
N ASP A 708 18.96 -20.04 24.58
CA ASP A 708 20.18 -19.36 24.10
C ASP A 708 20.48 -19.73 22.64
N GLN A 709 20.38 -21.01 22.27
CA GLN A 709 20.61 -21.45 20.90
C GLN A 709 19.62 -20.82 19.89
N GLU A 710 18.35 -20.66 20.26
CA GLU A 710 17.37 -20.02 19.38
C GLU A 710 17.63 -18.53 19.22
N VAL A 711 18.05 -17.85 20.30
CA VAL A 711 18.46 -16.44 20.28
C VAL A 711 19.62 -16.26 19.31
N GLU A 712 20.66 -17.10 19.40
CA GLU A 712 21.81 -17.03 18.48
C GLU A 712 21.37 -17.25 17.03
N VAL A 713 20.51 -18.25 16.76
CA VAL A 713 19.99 -18.50 15.41
C VAL A 713 19.24 -17.29 14.84
N ILE A 714 18.40 -16.64 15.65
CA ILE A 714 17.65 -15.45 15.22
C ILE A 714 18.61 -14.29 14.97
N ALA A 715 19.52 -14.02 15.91
CA ALA A 715 20.47 -12.93 15.81
C ALA A 715 21.39 -13.09 14.58
N ASP A 716 21.96 -14.27 14.38
CA ASP A 716 22.84 -14.57 13.24
C ASP A 716 22.10 -14.44 11.91
N TYR A 717 20.89 -14.99 11.82
CA TYR A 717 20.11 -14.87 10.60
C TYR A 717 19.79 -13.41 10.27
N ILE A 718 19.37 -12.61 11.27
CA ILE A 718 19.10 -11.19 11.07
C ILE A 718 20.38 -10.48 10.60
N LYS A 719 21.52 -10.73 11.25
CA LYS A 719 22.80 -10.09 10.91
C LYS A 719 23.36 -10.49 9.54
N ILE A 720 23.04 -11.68 9.04
CA ILE A 720 23.57 -12.19 7.77
C ILE A 720 22.61 -11.96 6.60
N ALA A 721 21.33 -12.27 6.78
CA ALA A 721 20.36 -12.39 5.69
C ALA A 721 19.40 -11.20 5.55
N LEU A 722 19.29 -10.36 6.59
CA LEU A 722 18.40 -9.20 6.65
C LEU A 722 19.20 -7.90 6.71
N VAL A 723 20.07 -7.70 5.72
CA VAL A 723 20.97 -6.55 5.60
C VAL A 723 20.68 -5.74 4.34
N ASP A 724 21.04 -4.47 4.34
CA ASP A 724 21.10 -3.60 3.16
C ASP A 724 22.57 -3.37 2.77
N ASP A 725 22.94 -3.85 1.57
CA ASP A 725 24.30 -3.74 1.02
C ASP A 725 24.77 -2.27 0.91
N LYS A 726 23.85 -1.31 0.79
CA LYS A 726 24.18 0.12 0.71
C LYS A 726 24.63 0.69 2.05
N ILE A 727 24.18 0.11 3.16
CA ILE A 727 24.62 0.48 4.51
C ILE A 727 25.93 -0.22 4.84
N ALA A 728 26.09 -1.49 4.46
CA ALA A 728 27.28 -2.30 4.79
C ALA A 728 28.59 -1.85 4.09
N ALA A 729 28.52 -1.04 3.02
CA ALA A 729 29.67 -0.70 2.17
C ALA A 729 30.53 0.50 2.67
N LYS A 730 30.22 1.13 3.80
CA LYS A 730 30.99 2.28 4.33
C LYS A 730 31.77 1.90 5.59
N SER A 731 33.02 1.47 5.47
CA SER A 731 33.82 0.94 6.59
C SER A 731 34.72 1.95 7.35
N ASP A 732 34.69 3.24 7.00
CA ASP A 732 35.56 4.26 7.62
C ASP A 732 35.20 4.63 9.08
N MET A 733 34.09 4.11 9.61
CA MET A 733 33.64 4.41 10.99
C MET A 733 34.20 3.48 12.06
N SER A 734 34.96 2.45 11.69
CA SER A 734 35.54 1.45 12.60
C SER A 734 36.70 1.95 13.47
N MET A 735 37.24 3.15 13.18
CA MET A 735 38.33 3.75 13.95
C MET A 735 37.90 4.20 15.36
N PRO A 736 38.79 4.30 16.36
CA PRO A 736 38.47 4.85 17.69
C PRO A 736 38.08 6.33 17.61
N SER A 737 37.04 6.74 18.35
CA SER A 737 36.61 8.15 18.41
C SER A 737 37.63 9.00 19.17
N LEU A 738 38.07 10.12 18.59
CA LEU A 738 38.90 11.10 19.30
C LEU A 738 38.04 11.91 20.28
N VAL A 739 38.57 12.22 21.47
CA VAL A 739 37.84 12.99 22.50
C VAL A 739 37.33 14.34 21.95
N GLN A 740 38.14 15.01 21.14
CA GLN A 740 37.78 16.29 20.52
C GLN A 740 36.62 16.16 19.49
N GLU A 741 36.47 15.01 18.84
CA GLU A 741 35.37 14.75 17.90
C GLU A 741 34.06 14.52 18.63
N VAL A 742 34.11 13.82 19.78
CA VAL A 742 32.96 13.55 20.63
C VAL A 742 32.39 14.85 21.20
N GLU A 743 33.25 15.73 21.72
CA GLU A 743 32.79 17.03 22.26
C GLU A 743 32.16 17.92 21.17
N LYS A 744 32.75 17.99 19.97
CA LYS A 744 32.14 18.71 18.85
C LYS A 744 30.82 18.11 18.40
N GLY A 745 30.71 16.77 18.38
CA GLY A 745 29.44 16.09 18.11
C GLY A 745 28.36 16.42 19.14
N LYS A 746 28.74 16.53 20.42
CA LYS A 746 27.86 16.93 21.51
C LYS A 746 27.38 18.38 21.34
N GLU A 747 28.27 19.31 20.97
CA GLU A 747 27.89 20.70 20.67
C GLU A 747 26.82 20.77 19.58
N ILE A 748 27.03 20.04 18.46
CA ILE A 748 26.07 19.98 17.34
C ILE A 748 24.71 19.41 17.81
N TYR A 749 24.71 18.41 18.68
CA TYR A 749 23.47 17.83 19.22
C TYR A 749 22.61 18.88 19.93
N TYR A 750 23.24 19.76 20.73
CA TYR A 750 22.52 20.84 21.41
C TYR A 750 22.13 21.99 20.47
N GLU A 751 23.03 22.37 19.56
CA GLU A 751 22.81 23.47 18.59
C GLU A 751 21.63 23.18 17.66
N LYS A 752 21.54 21.95 17.13
CA LYS A 752 20.46 21.53 16.24
C LYS A 752 19.16 21.18 16.98
N GLY A 753 19.14 21.29 18.31
CA GLY A 753 17.93 21.10 19.12
C GLY A 753 17.50 19.65 19.29
N CYS A 754 18.39 18.68 19.13
CA CYS A 754 18.05 17.24 19.19
C CYS A 754 17.47 16.83 20.56
N GLN A 755 17.88 17.50 21.64
CA GLN A 755 17.40 17.33 23.01
C GLN A 755 15.91 17.64 23.19
N ALA A 756 15.32 18.47 22.31
CA ALA A 756 13.89 18.78 22.39
C ALA A 756 13.02 17.53 22.22
N CYS A 757 13.52 16.55 21.46
CA CYS A 757 12.82 15.30 21.17
C CYS A 757 13.45 14.08 21.84
N HIS A 758 14.78 14.05 22.02
CA HIS A 758 15.50 12.88 22.51
C HIS A 758 15.99 13.04 23.94
N GLN A 759 15.89 11.96 24.72
CA GLN A 759 16.38 11.89 26.09
C GLN A 759 17.81 11.31 26.17
N ILE A 760 18.68 11.92 26.96
CA ILE A 760 19.97 11.38 27.41
C ILE A 760 20.02 11.50 28.94
N GLY A 761 20.18 10.36 29.63
CA GLY A 761 20.00 10.28 31.08
C GLY A 761 18.56 10.64 31.47
N LEU A 762 18.41 11.65 32.33
CA LEU A 762 17.11 12.20 32.75
C LEU A 762 16.73 13.49 32.01
N GLU A 763 17.56 13.96 31.08
CA GLU A 763 17.40 15.24 30.39
C GLU A 763 16.91 15.04 28.95
N GLY A 764 16.04 15.95 28.48
CA GLY A 764 15.53 15.98 27.10
C GLY A 764 14.07 15.54 26.95
N GLY A 765 13.63 15.40 25.70
CA GLY A 765 12.25 15.04 25.34
C GLY A 765 12.00 13.53 25.22
N ALA A 766 10.73 13.13 25.29
CA ALA A 766 10.29 11.73 25.18
C ALA A 766 9.60 11.38 23.83
N VAL A 767 9.65 12.30 22.86
CA VAL A 767 9.06 12.10 21.52
C VAL A 767 9.92 11.10 20.71
N GLY A 768 11.24 11.26 20.79
CA GLY A 768 12.23 10.37 20.19
C GLY A 768 12.67 9.25 21.13
N PRO A 769 13.30 8.18 20.63
CA PRO A 769 13.88 7.14 21.48
C PRO A 769 14.97 7.70 22.41
N ASN A 770 15.08 7.11 23.59
CA ASN A 770 16.16 7.40 24.54
C ASN A 770 17.51 7.02 23.91
N LEU A 771 18.48 7.95 23.96
CA LEU A 771 19.79 7.84 23.33
C LEU A 771 20.92 7.51 24.31
N SER A 772 20.64 7.39 25.61
CA SER A 772 21.65 7.22 26.67
C SER A 772 22.63 6.06 26.44
N VAL A 773 22.16 5.01 25.77
CA VAL A 773 22.91 3.79 25.45
C VAL A 773 22.84 3.45 23.95
N VAL A 774 22.63 4.46 23.10
CA VAL A 774 22.43 4.23 21.66
C VAL A 774 23.66 3.59 20.98
N GLY A 775 24.85 3.86 21.49
CA GLY A 775 26.11 3.30 20.99
C GLY A 775 26.29 1.80 21.26
N ASP A 776 25.52 1.23 22.20
CA ASP A 776 25.48 -0.22 22.43
C ASP A 776 24.51 -0.91 21.47
N ARG A 777 23.48 -0.18 21.02
CA ARG A 777 22.40 -0.70 20.18
C ARG A 777 22.66 -0.59 18.68
N LEU A 778 23.00 0.60 18.19
CA LEU A 778 23.02 0.90 16.75
C LEU A 778 24.42 0.76 16.15
N THR A 779 24.47 0.33 14.89
CA THR A 779 25.74 0.30 14.14
C THR A 779 26.18 1.71 13.76
N PRO A 780 27.50 1.97 13.66
CA PRO A 780 28.04 3.24 13.18
C PRO A 780 27.48 3.65 11.81
N ASP A 781 27.46 2.70 10.88
CA ASP A 781 27.08 2.95 9.48
C ASP A 781 25.61 3.33 9.36
N TYR A 782 24.75 2.68 10.16
CA TYR A 782 23.34 3.04 10.23
C TYR A 782 23.14 4.42 10.85
N LEU A 783 23.82 4.75 11.96
CA LEU A 783 23.72 6.08 12.58
C LEU A 783 24.08 7.18 11.59
N TYR A 784 25.18 7.02 10.85
CA TYR A 784 25.60 7.98 9.85
C TYR A 784 24.57 8.14 8.72
N MET A 785 24.11 7.02 8.14
CA MET A 785 23.14 7.06 7.05
C MET A 785 21.78 7.60 7.51
N HIS A 786 21.36 7.27 8.72
CA HIS A 786 20.13 7.77 9.32
C HIS A 786 20.17 9.28 9.56
N LEU A 787 21.29 9.80 10.07
CA LEU A 787 21.45 11.25 10.28
C LEU A 787 21.52 12.02 8.95
N LYS A 788 22.03 11.40 7.88
CA LYS A 788 22.13 12.00 6.55
C LYS A 788 20.80 12.06 5.79
N ASP A 789 19.91 11.08 5.99
CA ASP A 789 18.60 11.03 5.35
C ASP A 789 17.59 10.29 6.27
N PRO A 790 17.11 10.97 7.32
CA PRO A 790 16.28 10.34 8.33
C PRO A 790 14.92 9.88 7.79
N GLN A 791 14.41 10.50 6.72
CA GLN A 791 13.14 10.11 6.10
C GLN A 791 13.26 8.83 5.30
N ARG A 792 14.42 8.56 4.71
CA ARG A 792 14.68 7.33 3.96
C ARG A 792 15.02 6.15 4.87
N TRP A 793 15.81 6.38 5.91
CA TRP A 793 16.39 5.29 6.74
C TRP A 793 15.70 5.12 8.10
N GLY A 794 14.81 6.05 8.48
CA GLY A 794 14.03 5.97 9.70
C GLY A 794 12.76 5.14 9.56
N SER A 795 12.43 4.38 10.62
CA SER A 795 11.16 3.64 10.71
C SER A 795 9.93 4.55 10.92
N SER A 796 10.14 5.84 11.14
CA SER A 796 9.12 6.85 11.40
C SER A 796 9.53 8.14 10.69
N LYS A 797 8.64 8.72 9.88
CA LYS A 797 8.86 9.99 9.16
C LYS A 797 8.84 11.23 10.08
N VAL A 798 8.93 11.03 11.40
CA VAL A 798 8.82 12.09 12.43
C VAL A 798 10.15 12.83 12.63
N ALA A 799 11.28 12.18 12.39
CA ALA A 799 12.59 12.83 12.50
C ALA A 799 12.76 13.88 11.37
N PRO A 800 13.04 15.15 11.68
CA PRO A 800 13.29 16.18 10.66
C PRO A 800 14.59 15.95 9.91
N ASP A 801 14.65 16.40 8.65
CA ASP A 801 15.91 16.53 7.91
C ASP A 801 16.52 17.89 8.26
N TYR A 802 17.66 17.87 8.94
CA TYR A 802 18.37 19.08 9.35
C TYR A 802 19.37 19.57 8.29
N GLY A 803 19.48 18.89 7.13
CA GLY A 803 20.40 19.27 6.07
C GLY A 803 21.87 19.23 6.49
N LEU A 804 22.23 18.29 7.37
CA LEU A 804 23.56 18.20 7.98
C LEU A 804 24.65 17.93 6.93
N GLU A 805 25.76 18.65 7.04
CA GLU A 805 26.94 18.40 6.21
C GLU A 805 27.62 17.08 6.59
N ASP A 806 28.35 16.45 5.66
CA ASP A 806 29.00 15.14 5.89
C ASP A 806 29.93 15.13 7.13
N LYS A 807 30.55 16.27 7.44
CA LYS A 807 31.38 16.45 8.63
C LYS A 807 30.56 16.54 9.92
N GLU A 808 29.43 17.23 9.91
CA GLU A 808 28.51 17.30 11.06
C GLU A 808 27.92 15.93 11.36
N VAL A 809 27.46 15.21 10.33
CA VAL A 809 26.95 13.83 10.43
C VAL A 809 28.00 12.91 11.03
N PHE A 810 29.26 13.02 10.59
CA PHE A 810 30.37 12.23 11.13
C PHE A 810 30.59 12.50 12.63
N LEU A 811 30.69 13.77 13.03
CA LEU A 811 30.93 14.16 14.43
C LEU A 811 29.77 13.77 15.36
N LEU A 812 28.52 13.98 14.92
CA LEU A 812 27.33 13.53 15.65
C LEU A 812 27.34 12.00 15.82
N THR A 813 27.68 11.26 14.77
CA THR A 813 27.77 9.80 14.85
C THR A 813 28.81 9.37 15.88
N ARG A 814 29.98 10.02 15.93
CA ARG A 814 31.03 9.77 16.93
C ARG A 814 30.56 10.03 18.36
N PHE A 815 29.82 11.11 18.58
CA PHE A 815 29.22 11.41 19.88
C PHE A 815 28.21 10.33 20.30
N LEU A 816 27.25 9.99 19.42
CA LEU A 816 26.22 9.00 19.72
C LEU A 816 26.81 7.60 19.97
N LEU A 817 27.87 7.22 19.26
CA LEU A 817 28.57 5.95 19.49
C LEU A 817 29.24 5.85 20.86
N ASN A 818 29.55 6.98 21.50
CA ASN A 818 30.15 7.04 22.83
C ASN A 818 29.08 7.00 23.96
N LEU A 819 27.80 7.15 23.62
CA LEU A 819 26.70 6.95 24.57
C LEU A 819 26.46 5.45 24.78
N ARG A 820 27.25 4.88 25.69
CA ARG A 820 27.26 3.46 26.05
C ARG A 820 27.11 3.28 27.55
N THR A 821 26.64 2.10 27.94
CA THR A 821 26.60 1.67 29.33
C THR A 821 28.04 1.66 29.86
N LYS A 822 28.37 2.53 30.84
CA LYS A 822 29.68 2.48 31.49
C LYS A 822 29.80 1.09 32.13
N LYS A 823 30.68 0.23 31.63
CA LYS A 823 31.08 -0.99 32.34
C LYS A 823 31.68 -0.56 33.67
N VAL A 824 30.88 -0.59 34.73
CA VAL A 824 31.39 -0.54 36.10
C VAL A 824 32.09 -1.87 36.33
N GLY A 825 33.37 -1.95 35.98
CA GLY A 825 34.22 -2.97 36.55
C GLY A 825 34.49 -2.58 37.99
N PHE A 826 33.70 -3.08 38.94
CA PHE A 826 34.11 -3.30 40.34
C PHE A 826 33.02 -4.12 41.08
N LEU A 827 33.45 -5.28 41.60
CA LEU A 827 32.87 -6.15 42.64
C LEU A 827 31.75 -7.17 42.29
N ARG A 828 32.19 -8.44 42.32
CA ARG A 828 31.55 -9.72 42.73
C ARG A 828 30.16 -10.09 42.18
#